data_AF-A0AA87BED1-F1
#
_entry.id   AF-A0AA87BED1-F1
#
_cell.length_a   1.000
_cell.length_b   1.000
_cell.length_c   1.000
_cell.angle_alpha   90.00
_cell.angle_beta   90.00
_cell.angle_gamma   90.00
#
_symmetry.space_group_name_H-M   'P 1'
#
loop_
_entity.id
_entity.type
_entity.pdbx_description
1 polymer ?
#
loop_
_entity_poly.entity_id
_entity_poly.type
_entity_poly.pdbx_seq_one_letter_code
_entity_poly.pdbx_strand_id
1 'polypeptide(L)'
;MNLYLDYLAEIKSRETLGLAPKPIDDGALTAEIIELIKDASSEYRADALKFFIYNTLPGTTSAAGVKAAFLKQIILGEVLVPEITPSFALELLSHMKGGPSIKVLLDVALGDDAAIAAKAGDVLKTQVFLYDADMFRLRDAYKAGSAIARDVLESYAKAEFFTKLPDVDDEIKIVTFIAAEGDISTDLLSPGNQAHSRSDRQLHGQCMISPEAQAQIVALQQQHPDKRVMLIAEKGTMGVGSSRMSGVNNVALWTGKQASPYVPFVNYAPIVAGTNGISPIFATTVDVTGGIGINLKNWVKKLGEDGKPILNNDGNPILEQKYSVETGTVLKIDAKNRKLRDENGTELVDLASSFTPQKMEFMKAGSSYAIVFGKKLQTFAAQTLGVEATPVFAPNKEISIEGQGLTAVEKIFNRNAVGVTPGKVLHAGSDVRVKVNIVGSQDTTGLMTAQELEAMAATVISPLVDGAYQSGCHTASVWDKKAQANTPKLMSFMHNFGVITGRDPKGVYHSMTDVIHKVLNDITVDDRAIIIGGDSHTRMSKGVAFGADSGTVALALATGEATMPIPQSVKVTFKGTMQPYMDFRDVVHATQAQMLQQHGDNVFQGRIIEVHIGTLLADQAFTFTDWTAEMKAKASICISEDETLIESLEIAKSRIQIMIDKGMDNAAQTLKGLIDKADQRIAEIRSGETPALKPDANAKYFAEVVVDLDIINEPMIADPDVNNNDVSRRYTHDTIRPVSYYGATKKVDLGFVGSCMVHKGDVKIVAQMLRNMEKSEGKVEFKAPLVVAAPTYNIIDELKAEGDWEILQKYSGFEFDDVNPKTSNRTEYENILYLERPGCNLCMGNQEKAAKGDTVLATSTRLFQGRVVEDSAEKKGESLLASTPVVVLSAILGRTPSIEEYRSAVEGIDLTKFAPPKTTPIDSQSVHY
;
A
#
# COMPACT_ATOMS: atom_id res chain seq x y z
N MET A 1 15.66 37.43 6.85
CA MET A 1 15.71 36.71 8.13
C MET A 1 14.31 36.50 8.73
N ASN A 2 13.23 36.57 7.94
CA ASN A 2 11.90 36.32 8.50
C ASN A 2 11.65 34.81 8.64
N LEU A 3 12.13 34.01 7.69
CA LEU A 3 11.93 32.56 7.68
C LEU A 3 12.67 31.87 8.82
N TYR A 4 13.90 32.29 9.13
CA TYR A 4 14.64 31.73 10.26
C TYR A 4 13.96 32.02 11.61
N LEU A 5 13.45 33.23 11.81
CA LEU A 5 12.73 33.60 13.03
C LEU A 5 11.40 32.85 13.14
N ASP A 6 10.68 32.67 12.03
CA ASP A 6 9.48 31.84 11.95
C ASP A 6 9.81 30.38 12.31
N TYR A 7 10.95 29.86 11.85
CA TYR A 7 11.42 28.52 12.19
C TYR A 7 11.76 28.38 13.68
N LEU A 8 12.41 29.37 14.30
CA LEU A 8 12.62 29.38 15.76
C LEU A 8 11.29 29.43 16.53
N ALA A 9 10.29 30.15 16.02
CA ALA A 9 8.95 30.15 16.61
C ALA A 9 8.26 28.79 16.47
N GLU A 10 8.40 28.11 15.31
CA GLU A 10 7.92 26.74 15.12
C GLU A 10 8.58 25.77 16.11
N ILE A 11 9.90 25.87 16.31
CA ILE A 11 10.64 25.05 17.28
C ILE A 11 10.04 25.21 18.68
N LYS A 12 9.85 26.45 19.15
CA LYS A 12 9.24 26.71 20.47
C LYS A 12 7.83 26.14 20.57
N SER A 13 7.04 26.20 19.49
CA SER A 13 5.71 25.57 19.46
C SER A 13 5.80 24.05 19.55
N ARG A 14 6.76 23.42 18.87
CA ARG A 14 6.98 21.96 18.86
C ARG A 14 7.50 21.44 20.20
N GLU A 15 8.32 22.21 20.90
CA GLU A 15 8.81 21.86 22.24
C GLU A 15 7.66 21.64 23.23
N THR A 16 6.56 22.38 23.12
CA THR A 16 5.37 22.18 23.97
C THR A 16 4.70 20.81 23.78
N LEU A 17 4.99 20.14 22.66
CA LEU A 17 4.52 18.80 22.32
C LEU A 17 5.59 17.72 22.56
N GLY A 18 6.74 18.09 23.14
CA GLY A 18 7.90 17.21 23.32
C GLY A 18 8.59 16.82 22.01
N LEU A 19 8.43 17.62 20.95
CA LEU A 19 8.99 17.36 19.63
C LEU A 19 10.27 18.16 19.39
N ALA A 20 11.17 17.58 18.60
CA ALA A 20 12.38 18.24 18.14
C ALA A 20 12.09 19.13 16.90
N PRO A 21 13.03 19.99 16.49
CA PRO A 21 12.89 20.81 15.30
C PRO A 21 12.47 19.99 14.08
N LYS A 22 11.50 20.48 13.32
CA LYS A 22 11.06 19.81 12.10
C LYS A 22 12.22 19.79 11.09
N PRO A 23 12.47 18.67 10.40
CA PRO A 23 13.50 18.63 9.37
C PRO A 23 13.25 19.64 8.26
N ILE A 24 14.31 20.28 7.77
CA ILE A 24 14.25 21.38 6.80
C ILE A 24 14.25 20.82 5.38
N ASP A 25 13.16 21.03 4.64
CA ASP A 25 12.99 20.70 3.21
C ASP A 25 12.96 21.94 2.29
N ASP A 26 12.87 23.14 2.88
CA ASP A 26 12.78 24.42 2.18
C ASP A 26 14.15 25.08 1.90
N GLY A 27 14.37 25.41 0.63
CA GLY A 27 15.61 26.02 0.14
C GLY A 27 15.78 27.48 0.57
N ALA A 28 14.70 28.24 0.70
CA ALA A 28 14.77 29.65 1.07
C ALA A 28 15.19 29.80 2.55
N LEU A 29 14.64 28.99 3.44
CA LEU A 29 15.08 28.88 4.84
C LEU A 29 16.54 28.43 4.91
N THR A 30 16.93 27.43 4.12
CA THR A 30 18.33 26.96 4.09
C THR A 30 19.29 28.07 3.64
N ALA A 31 18.88 28.91 2.69
CA ALA A 31 19.68 30.07 2.26
C ALA A 31 19.85 31.11 3.38
N GLU A 32 18.79 31.44 4.13
CA GLU A 32 18.91 32.34 5.30
C GLU A 32 19.84 31.75 6.38
N ILE A 33 19.77 30.44 6.62
CA ILE A 33 20.67 29.72 7.54
C ILE A 33 22.13 29.83 7.07
N ILE A 34 22.40 29.76 5.77
CA ILE A 34 23.77 29.90 5.23
C ILE A 34 24.31 31.32 5.45
N GLU A 35 23.49 32.35 5.25
CA GLU A 35 23.92 33.73 5.51
C GLU A 35 24.25 33.95 6.99
N LEU A 36 23.49 33.32 7.90
CA LEU A 36 23.80 33.27 9.33
C LEU A 36 25.12 32.56 9.64
N ILE A 37 25.44 31.48 8.92
CA ILE A 37 26.70 30.75 9.10
C ILE A 37 27.91 31.59 8.65
N LYS A 38 27.75 32.37 7.59
CA LYS A 38 28.79 33.27 7.05
C LYS A 38 29.05 34.47 7.96
N ASP A 39 28.04 34.96 8.67
CA ASP A 39 28.19 36.04 9.64
C ASP A 39 28.76 35.53 10.98
N ALA A 40 30.08 35.60 11.12
CA ALA A 40 30.80 35.21 12.35
C ALA A 40 30.36 35.99 13.61
N SER A 41 29.70 37.14 13.46
CA SER A 41 29.21 37.96 14.57
C SER A 41 27.77 37.63 14.99
N SER A 42 27.07 36.78 14.24
CA SER A 42 25.68 36.46 14.52
C SER A 42 25.51 35.63 15.80
N GLU A 43 24.60 36.05 16.66
CA GLU A 43 24.20 35.29 17.86
C GLU A 43 23.56 33.93 17.52
N TYR A 44 22.99 33.80 16.32
CA TYR A 44 22.31 32.58 15.86
C TYR A 44 23.24 31.59 15.16
N ARG A 45 24.52 31.94 14.95
CA ARG A 45 25.45 31.16 14.12
C ARG A 45 25.60 29.71 14.58
N ALA A 46 25.68 29.47 15.88
CA ALA A 46 25.85 28.13 16.45
C ALA A 46 24.64 27.22 16.15
N ASP A 47 23.43 27.73 16.32
CA ASP A 47 22.20 27.00 16.01
C ASP A 47 22.03 26.82 14.50
N ALA A 48 22.35 27.84 13.70
CA ALA A 48 22.34 27.76 12.25
C ALA A 48 23.26 26.64 11.73
N LEU A 49 24.48 26.53 12.26
CA LEU A 49 25.40 25.43 11.97
C LEU A 49 24.79 24.07 12.33
N LYS A 50 24.18 23.96 13.52
CA LYS A 50 23.54 22.72 13.98
C LYS A 50 22.39 22.31 13.04
N PHE A 51 21.52 23.23 12.67
CA PHE A 51 20.40 22.95 11.77
C PHE A 51 20.85 22.59 10.35
N PHE A 52 21.87 23.29 9.84
CA PHE A 52 22.46 22.99 8.54
C PHE A 52 23.08 21.57 8.51
N ILE A 53 23.86 21.22 9.52
CA ILE A 53 24.57 19.94 9.58
C ILE A 53 23.61 18.78 9.82
N TYR A 54 22.75 18.87 10.85
CA TYR A 54 22.01 17.73 11.40
C TYR A 54 20.51 17.72 11.10
N ASN A 55 19.95 18.80 10.53
CA ASN A 55 18.50 18.91 10.38
C ASN A 55 18.01 19.30 8.97
N THR A 56 18.93 19.41 8.00
CA THR A 56 18.58 19.67 6.60
C THR A 56 18.42 18.37 5.83
N LEU A 57 17.24 18.15 5.23
CA LEU A 57 16.93 16.90 4.54
C LEU A 57 17.78 16.70 3.27
N PRO A 58 18.18 15.46 2.96
CA PRO A 58 18.91 15.10 1.75
C PRO A 58 17.95 14.89 0.54
N GLY A 59 18.43 14.22 -0.51
CA GLY A 59 17.60 13.85 -1.67
C GLY A 59 17.36 15.01 -2.64
N THR A 60 16.17 15.07 -3.24
CA THR A 60 15.80 16.11 -4.22
C THR A 60 15.00 17.27 -3.64
N THR A 61 14.99 17.45 -2.31
CA THR A 61 14.37 18.61 -1.69
C THR A 61 15.06 19.91 -2.13
N SER A 62 14.32 21.03 -2.08
CA SER A 62 14.92 22.33 -2.40
C SER A 62 16.04 22.71 -1.43
N ALA A 63 15.91 22.33 -0.15
CA ALA A 63 16.95 22.48 0.85
C ALA A 63 18.22 21.69 0.52
N ALA A 64 18.10 20.43 0.04
CA ALA A 64 19.24 19.63 -0.39
C ALA A 64 20.01 20.31 -1.55
N GLY A 65 19.30 20.94 -2.50
CA GLY A 65 19.92 21.70 -3.58
C GLY A 65 20.81 22.84 -3.08
N VAL A 66 20.28 23.64 -2.16
CA VAL A 66 21.00 24.78 -1.56
C VAL A 66 22.17 24.31 -0.69
N LYS A 67 21.95 23.27 0.14
CA LYS A 67 23.00 22.67 0.98
C LYS A 67 24.14 22.11 0.15
N ALA A 68 23.86 21.33 -0.89
CA ALA A 68 24.91 20.75 -1.75
C ALA A 68 25.74 21.85 -2.45
N ALA A 69 25.09 22.90 -2.95
CA ALA A 69 25.78 24.02 -3.58
C ALA A 69 26.72 24.75 -2.61
N PHE A 70 26.29 24.98 -1.36
CA PHE A 70 27.14 25.61 -0.36
C PHE A 70 28.31 24.72 0.07
N LEU A 71 28.08 23.42 0.23
CA LEU A 71 29.15 22.45 0.51
C LEU A 71 30.19 22.43 -0.62
N LYS A 72 29.78 22.58 -1.89
CA LYS A 72 30.70 22.72 -3.03
C LYS A 72 31.63 23.93 -2.87
N GLN A 73 31.09 25.09 -2.50
CA GLN A 73 31.88 26.32 -2.29
C GLN A 73 32.95 26.12 -1.22
N ILE A 74 32.60 25.42 -0.13
CA ILE A 74 33.54 25.07 0.94
C ILE A 74 34.63 24.13 0.44
N ILE A 75 34.25 23.10 -0.33
CA ILE A 75 35.19 22.13 -0.91
C ILE A 75 36.20 22.83 -1.82
N LEU A 76 35.74 23.77 -2.66
CA LEU A 76 36.59 24.54 -3.58
C LEU A 76 37.37 25.68 -2.91
N GLY A 77 37.18 25.91 -1.61
CA GLY A 77 37.85 26.98 -0.87
C GLY A 77 37.32 28.39 -1.17
N GLU A 78 36.17 28.50 -1.85
CA GLU A 78 35.52 29.77 -2.17
C GLU A 78 34.91 30.42 -0.92
N VAL A 79 34.46 29.59 0.04
CA VAL A 79 33.94 30.03 1.34
C VAL A 79 34.62 29.24 2.44
N LEU A 80 35.04 29.93 3.50
CA LEU A 80 35.66 29.32 4.67
C LEU A 80 34.67 29.29 5.85
N VAL A 81 34.37 28.09 6.34
CA VAL A 81 33.59 27.86 7.56
C VAL A 81 34.44 26.98 8.49
N PRO A 82 35.00 27.51 9.59
CA PRO A 82 35.93 26.77 10.45
C PRO A 82 35.42 25.40 10.93
N GLU A 83 34.11 25.28 11.14
CA GLU A 83 33.43 24.08 11.61
C GLU A 83 33.16 23.05 10.50
N ILE A 84 33.25 23.45 9.23
CA ILE A 84 33.01 22.59 8.07
C ILE A 84 34.25 22.61 7.17
N THR A 85 35.16 21.68 7.42
CA THR A 85 36.34 21.48 6.57
C THR A 85 35.95 20.89 5.20
N PRO A 86 36.77 21.02 4.14
CA PRO A 86 36.50 20.37 2.85
C PRO A 86 36.27 18.87 2.96
N SER A 87 37.01 18.16 3.83
CA SER A 87 36.80 16.73 4.08
C SER A 87 35.45 16.45 4.74
N PHE A 88 35.05 17.28 5.73
CA PHE A 88 33.75 17.12 6.37
C PHE A 88 32.60 17.49 5.42
N ALA A 89 32.78 18.47 4.53
CA ALA A 89 31.80 18.79 3.49
C ALA A 89 31.59 17.61 2.53
N LEU A 90 32.65 16.91 2.14
CA LEU A 90 32.57 15.67 1.36
C LEU A 90 31.84 14.54 2.11
N GLU A 91 32.08 14.41 3.41
CA GLU A 91 31.34 13.47 4.27
C GLU A 91 29.85 13.82 4.30
N LEU A 92 29.48 15.09 4.50
CA LEU A 92 28.08 15.53 4.47
C LEU A 92 27.42 15.24 3.12
N LEU A 93 28.10 15.47 2.00
CA LEU A 93 27.61 15.11 0.66
C LEU A 93 27.38 13.59 0.53
N SER A 94 28.23 12.76 1.12
CA SER A 94 28.10 11.29 1.09
C SER A 94 26.82 10.79 1.80
N HIS A 95 26.37 11.52 2.81
CA HIS A 95 25.13 11.24 3.55
C HIS A 95 23.88 11.82 2.89
N MET A 96 24.04 12.64 1.85
CA MET A 96 22.92 13.15 1.05
C MET A 96 22.41 12.15 0.00
N LYS A 97 23.16 11.06 -0.22
CA LYS A 97 22.81 9.83 -0.97
C LYS A 97 22.48 9.95 -2.47
N GLY A 98 22.03 11.10 -2.97
CA GLY A 98 21.54 11.23 -4.34
C GLY A 98 21.26 12.67 -4.79
N GLY A 99 20.98 12.85 -6.09
CA GLY A 99 20.46 14.10 -6.63
C GLY A 99 21.48 15.24 -6.63
N PRO A 100 21.20 16.41 -6.01
CA PRO A 100 22.13 17.53 -5.97
C PRO A 100 23.53 17.19 -5.44
N SER A 101 23.64 16.26 -4.49
CA SER A 101 24.95 15.85 -3.98
C SER A 101 25.78 15.10 -5.01
N ILE A 102 25.16 14.22 -5.82
CA ILE A 102 25.82 13.50 -6.92
C ILE A 102 26.30 14.48 -7.98
N LYS A 103 25.48 15.46 -8.34
CA LYS A 103 25.88 16.53 -9.26
C LYS A 103 27.15 17.22 -8.78
N VAL A 104 27.20 17.62 -7.50
CA VAL A 104 28.37 18.28 -6.90
C VAL A 104 29.58 17.34 -6.86
N LEU A 105 29.39 16.10 -6.44
CA LEU A 105 30.46 15.11 -6.38
C LEU A 105 31.07 14.86 -7.76
N LEU A 106 30.24 14.75 -8.82
CA LEU A 106 30.72 14.63 -10.19
C LEU A 106 31.42 15.90 -10.69
N ASP A 107 30.89 17.09 -10.36
CA ASP A 107 31.55 18.36 -10.72
C ASP A 107 32.97 18.45 -10.13
N VAL A 108 33.13 17.99 -8.89
CA VAL A 108 34.42 18.03 -8.18
C VAL A 108 35.33 16.89 -8.63
N ALA A 109 34.81 15.66 -8.74
CA ALA A 109 35.59 14.48 -9.14
C ALA A 109 36.10 14.55 -10.59
N LEU A 110 35.44 15.32 -11.44
CA LEU A 110 35.83 15.54 -12.84
C LEU A 110 36.48 16.92 -13.06
N GLY A 111 36.80 17.64 -11.99
CA GLY A 111 37.48 18.95 -12.04
C GLY A 111 39.01 18.84 -12.10
N ASP A 112 39.67 20.00 -12.14
CA ASP A 112 41.12 20.10 -12.38
C ASP A 112 42.00 19.88 -11.12
N ASP A 113 41.46 20.10 -9.91
CA ASP A 113 42.21 19.87 -8.66
C ASP A 113 42.29 18.37 -8.34
N ALA A 114 43.41 17.75 -8.70
CA ALA A 114 43.62 16.32 -8.55
C ALA A 114 43.44 15.79 -7.11
N ALA A 115 43.80 16.59 -6.09
CA ALA A 115 43.74 16.14 -4.70
C ALA A 115 42.31 16.08 -4.18
N ILE A 116 41.50 17.09 -4.51
CA ILE A 116 40.08 17.14 -4.12
C ILE A 116 39.26 16.21 -5.01
N ALA A 117 39.57 16.15 -6.31
CA ALA A 117 38.89 15.28 -7.27
C ALA A 117 39.01 13.79 -6.88
N ALA A 118 40.19 13.35 -6.43
CA ALA A 118 40.38 11.98 -5.93
C ALA A 118 39.47 11.67 -4.73
N LYS A 119 39.39 12.57 -3.74
CA LYS A 119 38.51 12.40 -2.57
C LYS A 119 37.03 12.37 -2.94
N ALA A 120 36.60 13.23 -3.87
CA ALA A 120 35.24 13.20 -4.39
C ALA A 120 34.94 11.90 -5.16
N GLY A 121 35.91 11.41 -5.94
CA GLY A 121 35.88 10.09 -6.56
C GLY A 121 35.69 8.96 -5.54
N ASP A 122 36.44 8.98 -4.43
CA ASP A 122 36.28 8.01 -3.34
C ASP A 122 34.90 8.05 -2.70
N VAL A 123 34.32 9.25 -2.52
CA VAL A 123 32.93 9.37 -2.05
C VAL A 123 31.96 8.80 -3.09
N LEU A 124 32.12 9.11 -4.38
CA LEU A 124 31.25 8.59 -5.44
C LEU A 124 31.18 7.06 -5.43
N LYS A 125 32.30 6.35 -5.20
CA LYS A 125 32.35 4.88 -5.12
C LYS A 125 31.40 4.28 -4.08
N THR A 126 30.92 5.07 -3.11
CA THR A 126 29.97 4.65 -2.06
C THR A 126 28.50 4.98 -2.38
N GLN A 127 28.24 5.70 -3.46
CA GLN A 127 26.92 6.19 -3.85
C GLN A 127 26.26 5.29 -4.90
N VAL A 128 24.94 5.17 -4.83
CA VAL A 128 24.15 4.26 -5.69
C VAL A 128 23.03 4.96 -6.47
N PHE A 129 22.53 6.11 -6.01
CA PHE A 129 21.44 6.83 -6.69
C PHE A 129 21.98 7.74 -7.81
N LEU A 130 22.63 7.11 -8.81
CA LEU A 130 23.07 7.75 -10.04
C LEU A 130 22.05 7.43 -11.14
N TYR A 131 21.51 8.48 -11.77
CA TYR A 131 20.58 8.33 -12.89
C TYR A 131 21.34 8.39 -14.22
N ASP A 132 20.63 8.18 -15.33
CA ASP A 132 21.25 8.03 -16.65
C ASP A 132 22.14 9.23 -17.01
N ALA A 133 21.72 10.46 -16.69
CA ALA A 133 22.53 11.66 -16.89
C ALA A 133 23.87 11.64 -16.11
N ASP A 134 23.85 11.19 -14.85
CA ASP A 134 25.04 11.08 -14.00
C ASP A 134 25.98 9.98 -14.49
N MET A 135 25.40 8.82 -14.82
CA MET A 135 26.12 7.68 -15.40
C MET A 135 26.78 8.05 -16.73
N PHE A 136 26.09 8.78 -17.61
CA PHE A 136 26.66 9.22 -18.88
C PHE A 136 27.80 10.21 -18.72
N ARG A 137 27.76 11.10 -17.72
CA ARG A 137 28.91 11.97 -17.39
C ARG A 137 30.14 11.15 -17.02
N LEU A 138 30.00 10.09 -16.22
CA LEU A 138 31.10 9.17 -15.89
C LEU A 138 31.64 8.44 -17.12
N ARG A 139 30.75 7.90 -17.97
CA ARG A 139 31.14 7.24 -19.23
C ARG A 139 31.90 8.19 -20.15
N ASP A 140 31.42 9.41 -20.32
CA ASP A 140 32.02 10.35 -21.26
C ASP A 140 33.36 10.86 -20.74
N ALA A 141 33.49 11.09 -19.43
CA ALA A 141 34.78 11.38 -18.79
C ALA A 141 35.77 10.22 -18.89
N TYR A 142 35.31 8.97 -18.73
CA TYR A 142 36.13 7.78 -18.94
C TYR A 142 36.63 7.69 -20.38
N LYS A 143 35.75 7.90 -21.37
CA LYS A 143 36.12 7.94 -22.79
C LYS A 143 37.09 9.07 -23.12
N ALA A 144 37.04 10.18 -22.38
CA ALA A 144 37.99 11.27 -22.48
C ALA A 144 39.33 11.02 -21.75
N GLY A 145 39.51 9.85 -21.12
CA GLY A 145 40.77 9.45 -20.47
C GLY A 145 40.89 9.81 -18.98
N SER A 146 39.79 10.19 -18.31
CA SER A 146 39.81 10.48 -16.87
C SER A 146 40.14 9.24 -16.04
N ALA A 147 41.26 9.29 -15.31
CA ALA A 147 41.67 8.24 -14.38
C ALA A 147 40.69 8.07 -13.22
N ILE A 148 40.10 9.17 -12.73
CA ILE A 148 39.11 9.14 -11.65
C ILE A 148 37.81 8.47 -12.12
N ALA A 149 37.33 8.82 -13.31
CA ALA A 149 36.14 8.17 -13.87
C ALA A 149 36.35 6.67 -14.08
N ARG A 150 37.55 6.28 -14.55
CA ARG A 150 37.94 4.87 -14.67
C ARG A 150 37.89 4.16 -13.32
N ASP A 151 38.52 4.73 -12.29
CA ASP A 151 38.58 4.16 -10.95
C ASP A 151 37.19 4.03 -10.30
N VAL A 152 36.33 5.03 -10.47
CA VAL A 152 34.91 4.96 -10.03
C VAL A 152 34.16 3.84 -10.75
N LEU A 153 34.28 3.74 -12.08
CA LEU A 153 33.63 2.67 -12.85
C LEU A 153 34.17 1.28 -12.49
N GLU A 154 35.48 1.13 -12.26
CA GLU A 154 36.07 -0.15 -11.84
C GLU A 154 35.56 -0.57 -10.45
N SER A 155 35.37 0.38 -9.54
CA SER A 155 34.76 0.16 -8.23
C SER A 155 33.29 -0.25 -8.35
N TYR A 156 32.50 0.41 -9.21
CA TYR A 156 31.11 0.05 -9.48
C TYR A 156 30.95 -1.30 -10.15
N ALA A 157 31.81 -1.67 -11.11
CA ALA A 157 31.78 -2.98 -11.76
C ALA A 157 32.03 -4.14 -10.75
N LYS A 158 32.79 -3.87 -9.69
CA LYS A 158 33.03 -4.77 -8.55
C LYS A 158 32.00 -4.62 -7.42
N ALA A 159 31.02 -3.72 -7.59
CA ALA A 159 30.01 -3.33 -6.61
C ALA A 159 30.59 -3.05 -5.21
N GLU A 160 31.70 -2.29 -5.13
CA GLU A 160 32.36 -2.00 -3.85
C GLU A 160 31.50 -1.19 -2.88
N PHE A 161 30.53 -0.41 -3.38
CA PHE A 161 29.50 0.23 -2.55
C PHE A 161 28.71 -0.75 -1.68
N PHE A 162 28.67 -2.03 -2.06
CA PHE A 162 27.98 -3.09 -1.34
C PHE A 162 28.96 -4.08 -0.70
N THR A 163 30.00 -4.53 -1.42
CA THR A 163 30.93 -5.55 -0.91
C THR A 163 31.78 -5.06 0.25
N LYS A 164 32.00 -3.73 0.36
CA LYS A 164 32.70 -3.11 1.50
C LYS A 164 31.80 -2.77 2.68
N LEU A 165 30.49 -3.01 2.61
CA LEU A 165 29.61 -2.86 3.76
C LEU A 165 29.87 -3.99 4.76
N PRO A 166 29.68 -3.74 6.08
CA PRO A 166 29.69 -4.80 7.09
C PRO A 166 28.70 -5.90 6.74
N ASP A 167 29.06 -7.15 7.02
CA ASP A 167 28.12 -8.26 6.91
C ASP A 167 27.06 -8.20 8.01
N VAL A 168 25.94 -8.89 7.79
CA VAL A 168 24.90 -9.06 8.81
C VAL A 168 25.49 -9.87 9.97
N ASP A 169 25.24 -9.42 11.20
CA ASP A 169 25.72 -10.10 12.42
C ASP A 169 25.27 -11.57 12.43
N ASP A 170 26.20 -12.50 12.71
CA ASP A 170 25.93 -13.95 12.79
C ASP A 170 24.87 -14.28 13.86
N GLU A 171 24.88 -13.52 14.97
CA GLU A 171 23.91 -13.63 16.06
C GLU A 171 23.39 -12.23 16.46
N ILE A 172 22.06 -12.08 16.53
CA ILE A 172 21.40 -10.86 16.99
C ILE A 172 20.65 -11.18 18.28
N LYS A 173 21.07 -10.56 19.39
CA LYS A 173 20.36 -10.66 20.68
C LYS A 173 19.12 -9.78 20.67
N ILE A 174 18.00 -10.34 21.12
CA ILE A 174 16.72 -9.63 21.15
C ILE A 174 16.06 -9.72 22.53
N VAL A 175 15.21 -8.73 22.81
CA VAL A 175 14.23 -8.73 23.92
C VAL A 175 12.83 -8.55 23.36
N THR A 176 11.88 -9.34 23.82
CA THR A 176 10.50 -9.34 23.31
C THR A 176 9.67 -8.19 23.90
N PHE A 177 8.74 -7.67 23.10
CA PHE A 177 7.67 -6.78 23.56
C PHE A 177 6.36 -7.14 22.84
N ILE A 178 5.38 -7.64 23.60
CA ILE A 178 4.04 -7.96 23.08
C ILE A 178 3.26 -6.66 22.95
N ALA A 179 2.92 -6.28 21.71
CA ALA A 179 2.13 -5.09 21.42
C ALA A 179 0.64 -5.30 21.69
N ALA A 180 0.11 -6.46 21.31
CA ALA A 180 -1.28 -6.88 21.55
C ALA A 180 -1.44 -8.39 21.32
N GLU A 181 -2.57 -8.93 21.81
CA GLU A 181 -3.05 -10.28 21.49
C GLU A 181 -4.04 -10.22 20.31
N GLY A 182 -3.95 -11.17 19.38
CA GLY A 182 -4.71 -11.22 18.13
C GLY A 182 -4.00 -10.56 16.95
N ASP A 183 -4.70 -10.45 15.82
CA ASP A 183 -4.17 -9.79 14.63
C ASP A 183 -3.91 -8.30 14.92
N ILE A 184 -2.67 -7.85 14.72
CA ILE A 184 -2.31 -6.43 14.85
C ILE A 184 -2.51 -5.75 13.50
N SER A 185 -3.49 -4.86 13.43
CA SER A 185 -3.69 -4.03 12.23
C SER A 185 -2.63 -2.93 12.13
N THR A 186 -2.35 -2.47 10.91
CA THR A 186 -1.54 -1.27 10.71
C THR A 186 -2.20 0.01 11.24
N ASP A 187 -3.52 -0.01 11.51
CA ASP A 187 -4.21 1.08 12.20
C ASP A 187 -3.77 1.17 13.69
N LEU A 188 -3.40 0.08 14.37
CA LEU A 188 -2.84 0.15 15.73
C LEU A 188 -1.43 0.80 15.75
N LEU A 189 -0.63 0.51 14.72
CA LEU A 189 0.74 1.03 14.60
C LEU A 189 0.78 2.47 14.05
N SER A 190 -0.22 2.85 13.27
CA SER A 190 -0.34 4.13 12.58
C SER A 190 -1.83 4.44 12.32
N PRO A 191 -2.55 5.03 13.29
CA PRO A 191 -3.99 5.27 13.19
C PRO A 191 -4.42 6.16 12.01
N GLY A 192 -5.56 5.81 11.39
CA GLY A 192 -6.10 6.52 10.23
C GLY A 192 -6.41 8.01 10.47
N ASN A 193 -6.96 8.37 11.63
CA ASN A 193 -7.24 9.76 12.02
C ASN A 193 -5.97 10.62 12.18
N GLN A 194 -4.81 9.99 12.31
CA GLN A 194 -3.50 10.65 12.35
C GLN A 194 -2.79 10.66 10.99
N ALA A 195 -3.47 10.30 9.89
CA ALA A 195 -2.84 10.21 8.57
C ALA A 195 -2.16 11.52 8.11
N HIS A 196 -2.70 12.67 8.53
CA HIS A 196 -2.17 14.00 8.21
C HIS A 196 -0.73 14.24 8.70
N SER A 197 -0.26 13.52 9.72
CA SER A 197 1.08 13.70 10.29
C SER A 197 2.11 12.72 9.75
N ARG A 198 1.75 11.76 8.89
CA ARG A 198 2.63 10.65 8.45
C ARG A 198 3.98 11.08 7.85
N SER A 199 4.02 12.24 7.19
CA SER A 199 5.26 12.79 6.62
C SER A 199 6.16 13.46 7.66
N ASP A 200 5.64 13.78 8.85
CA ASP A 200 6.42 14.17 10.03
C ASP A 200 6.61 12.93 10.92
N ARG A 201 7.68 12.18 10.64
CA ARG A 201 7.92 10.86 11.27
C ARG A 201 7.97 10.93 12.80
N GLN A 202 8.50 12.00 13.38
CA GLN A 202 8.57 12.15 14.84
C GLN A 202 7.18 12.40 15.44
N LEU A 203 6.43 13.36 14.88
CA LEU A 203 5.06 13.65 15.32
C LEU A 203 4.16 12.42 15.16
N HIS A 204 4.24 11.74 14.01
CA HIS A 204 3.47 10.53 13.77
C HIS A 204 3.92 9.34 14.65
N GLY A 205 5.19 9.30 15.05
CA GLY A 205 5.71 8.30 15.97
C GLY A 205 4.96 8.25 17.31
N GLN A 206 4.45 9.39 17.78
CA GLN A 206 3.74 9.49 19.06
C GLN A 206 2.42 8.72 19.10
N CYS A 207 1.82 8.39 17.94
CA CYS A 207 0.54 7.67 17.89
C CYS A 207 0.66 6.15 17.78
N MET A 208 1.88 5.59 17.81
CA MET A 208 2.09 4.14 17.77
C MET A 208 1.65 3.47 19.07
N ILE A 209 0.65 2.57 19.02
CA ILE A 209 0.11 1.82 20.17
C ILE A 209 -0.42 2.75 21.28
N SER A 210 0.42 3.11 22.26
CA SER A 210 0.10 4.04 23.35
C SER A 210 1.38 4.65 23.94
N PRO A 211 1.30 5.82 24.61
CA PRO A 211 2.44 6.42 25.31
C PRO A 211 3.07 5.50 26.38
N GLU A 212 2.27 4.69 27.07
CA GLU A 212 2.74 3.76 28.09
C GLU A 212 3.56 2.63 27.46
N ALA A 213 3.10 2.08 26.33
CA ALA A 213 3.83 1.08 25.57
C ALA A 213 5.17 1.64 25.05
N GLN A 214 5.16 2.87 24.55
CA GLN A 214 6.38 3.56 24.10
C GLN A 214 7.38 3.74 25.25
N ALA A 215 6.93 4.16 26.42
CA ALA A 215 7.78 4.29 27.62
C ALA A 215 8.37 2.94 28.05
N GLN A 216 7.59 1.85 27.97
CA GLN A 216 8.09 0.50 28.26
C GLN A 216 9.14 0.03 27.26
N ILE A 217 8.95 0.30 25.96
CA ILE A 217 9.95 0.01 24.92
C ILE A 217 11.27 0.73 25.23
N VAL A 218 11.22 2.02 25.59
CA VAL A 218 12.40 2.80 25.96
C VAL A 218 13.07 2.23 27.21
N ALA A 219 12.28 1.85 28.23
CA ALA A 219 12.80 1.22 29.44
C ALA A 219 13.49 -0.12 29.15
N LEU A 220 12.91 -0.95 28.27
CA LEU A 220 13.52 -2.21 27.83
C LEU A 220 14.85 -1.99 27.11
N GLN A 221 14.94 -0.98 26.24
CA GLN A 221 16.20 -0.62 25.57
C GLN A 221 17.28 -0.21 26.57
N GLN A 222 16.91 0.55 27.61
CA GLN A 222 17.85 0.96 28.67
C GLN A 222 18.28 -0.22 29.55
N GLN A 223 17.38 -1.15 29.84
CA GLN A 223 17.68 -2.38 30.61
C GLN A 223 18.53 -3.37 29.81
N HIS A 224 18.43 -3.36 28.48
CA HIS A 224 19.10 -4.28 27.58
C HIS A 224 19.85 -3.56 26.44
N PRO A 225 20.90 -2.76 26.75
CA PRO A 225 21.58 -1.94 25.75
C PRO A 225 22.34 -2.73 24.68
N ASP A 226 22.62 -4.02 24.94
CA ASP A 226 23.25 -4.94 23.99
C ASP A 226 22.23 -5.74 23.14
N LYS A 227 20.93 -5.45 23.26
CA LYS A 227 19.85 -6.20 22.61
C LYS A 227 18.93 -5.28 21.80
N ARG A 228 18.27 -5.88 20.81
CA ARG A 228 17.25 -5.23 20.00
C ARG A 228 15.85 -5.59 20.47
N VAL A 229 14.92 -4.65 20.43
CA VAL A 229 13.52 -4.94 20.75
C VAL A 229 12.83 -5.60 19.56
N MET A 230 12.13 -6.71 19.80
CA MET A 230 11.25 -7.38 18.84
C MET A 230 9.79 -7.13 19.21
N LEU A 231 9.04 -6.49 18.30
CA LEU A 231 7.63 -6.18 18.47
C LEU A 231 6.74 -7.36 18.05
N ILE A 232 5.81 -7.80 18.90
CA ILE A 232 5.08 -9.07 18.72
C ILE A 232 3.56 -8.87 18.66
N ALA A 233 2.92 -9.53 17.69
CA ALA A 233 1.47 -9.83 17.67
C ALA A 233 1.26 -11.26 18.22
N GLU A 234 0.85 -11.36 19.47
CA GLU A 234 0.73 -12.65 20.15
C GLU A 234 -0.60 -13.33 19.79
N LYS A 235 -0.58 -14.64 19.50
CA LYS A 235 -1.72 -15.40 18.95
C LYS A 235 -2.34 -14.81 17.68
N GLY A 236 -1.59 -14.00 16.93
CA GLY A 236 -2.09 -13.35 15.73
C GLY A 236 -1.03 -13.09 14.68
N THR A 237 -1.47 -12.37 13.66
CA THR A 237 -0.67 -11.95 12.50
C THR A 237 -0.29 -10.48 12.66
N MET A 238 0.98 -10.16 12.44
CA MET A 238 1.43 -8.77 12.47
C MET A 238 1.13 -8.03 11.17
N GLY A 239 0.60 -6.81 11.28
CA GLY A 239 0.50 -5.86 10.18
C GLY A 239 -0.66 -6.09 9.21
N VAL A 240 -1.80 -6.60 9.66
CA VAL A 240 -2.98 -6.80 8.79
C VAL A 240 -3.61 -5.47 8.33
N GLY A 241 -4.29 -5.48 7.19
CA GLY A 241 -5.03 -4.31 6.66
C GLY A 241 -4.23 -3.42 5.70
N SER A 242 -4.09 -2.14 6.05
CA SER A 242 -3.59 -1.09 5.14
C SER A 242 -2.10 -1.23 4.80
N SER A 243 -1.71 -0.84 3.59
CA SER A 243 -0.32 -0.82 3.09
C SER A 243 0.53 0.36 3.58
N ARG A 244 0.06 1.13 4.57
CA ARG A 244 0.70 2.36 5.02
C ARG A 244 2.12 2.09 5.56
N MET A 245 3.13 2.63 4.88
CA MET A 245 4.54 2.52 5.29
C MET A 245 4.79 3.12 6.68
N SER A 246 3.97 4.10 7.09
CA SER A 246 4.02 4.71 8.42
C SER A 246 3.92 3.72 9.57
N GLY A 247 3.26 2.57 9.39
CA GLY A 247 3.24 1.50 10.41
C GLY A 247 4.64 0.97 10.69
N VAL A 248 5.40 0.63 9.65
CA VAL A 248 6.80 0.17 9.79
C VAL A 248 7.73 1.32 10.18
N ASN A 249 7.52 2.53 9.66
CA ASN A 249 8.31 3.70 10.06
C ASN A 249 8.20 3.98 11.56
N ASN A 250 7.01 3.87 12.14
CA ASN A 250 6.81 4.01 13.59
C ASN A 250 7.55 2.92 14.35
N VAL A 251 7.44 1.66 13.95
CA VAL A 251 8.18 0.56 14.58
C VAL A 251 9.69 0.79 14.49
N ALA A 252 10.21 1.20 13.33
CA ALA A 252 11.62 1.50 13.13
C ALA A 252 12.07 2.72 13.94
N LEU A 253 11.24 3.76 14.08
CA LEU A 253 11.56 4.93 14.89
C LEU A 253 11.80 4.54 16.35
N TRP A 254 10.95 3.66 16.90
CA TRP A 254 11.01 3.26 18.31
C TRP A 254 12.00 2.10 18.59
N THR A 255 12.22 1.19 17.64
CA THR A 255 12.97 -0.07 17.87
C THR A 255 14.14 -0.31 16.91
N GLY A 256 14.24 0.49 15.86
CA GLY A 256 15.23 0.36 14.79
C GLY A 256 16.55 1.08 15.07
N LYS A 257 17.38 1.18 14.05
CA LYS A 257 18.68 1.88 14.07
C LYS A 257 18.57 3.18 13.27
N GLN A 258 19.19 4.26 13.73
CA GLN A 258 19.25 5.51 12.96
C GLN A 258 20.11 5.30 11.69
N ALA A 259 19.60 5.70 10.53
CA ALA A 259 20.27 5.47 9.24
C ALA A 259 21.49 6.38 9.02
N SER A 260 21.44 7.61 9.52
CA SER A 260 22.55 8.56 9.48
C SER A 260 22.47 9.52 10.65
N PRO A 261 23.59 9.91 11.27
CA PRO A 261 23.61 10.95 12.29
C PRO A 261 23.17 12.33 11.75
N TYR A 262 23.24 12.55 10.43
CA TYR A 262 22.91 13.82 9.77
C TYR A 262 21.50 13.86 9.18
N VAL A 263 20.77 12.75 9.23
CA VAL A 263 19.40 12.65 8.72
C VAL A 263 18.48 12.26 9.88
N PRO A 264 17.68 13.20 10.42
CA PRO A 264 16.90 12.95 11.62
C PRO A 264 15.66 12.11 11.31
N PHE A 265 15.24 11.30 12.29
CA PHE A 265 13.99 10.50 12.29
C PHE A 265 13.84 9.48 11.13
N VAL A 266 14.93 9.14 10.46
CA VAL A 266 14.99 8.05 9.48
C VAL A 266 15.70 6.87 10.13
N ASN A 267 14.91 5.91 10.60
CA ASN A 267 15.41 4.67 11.19
C ASN A 267 15.11 3.47 10.28
N TYR A 268 15.91 2.43 10.40
CA TYR A 268 15.83 1.21 9.59
C TYR A 268 16.00 -0.04 10.46
N ALA A 269 15.91 -1.19 9.81
CA ALA A 269 16.11 -2.52 10.37
C ALA A 269 15.18 -2.94 11.52
N PRO A 270 13.87 -2.63 11.56
CA PRO A 270 12.98 -3.09 12.65
C PRO A 270 12.92 -4.62 12.77
N ILE A 271 12.64 -5.15 13.97
CA ILE A 271 12.36 -6.60 14.16
C ILE A 271 10.92 -6.76 14.61
N VAL A 272 10.13 -7.49 13.82
CA VAL A 272 8.72 -7.75 14.11
C VAL A 272 8.42 -9.23 14.03
N ALA A 273 7.45 -9.68 14.83
CA ALA A 273 7.02 -11.06 14.84
C ALA A 273 5.51 -11.18 15.04
N GLY A 274 4.94 -12.28 14.55
CA GLY A 274 3.60 -12.70 14.90
C GLY A 274 3.57 -14.20 15.13
N THR A 275 2.68 -14.66 16.01
CA THR A 275 2.43 -16.10 16.19
C THR A 275 2.09 -16.78 14.88
N ASN A 276 1.26 -16.14 14.06
CA ASN A 276 0.81 -16.62 12.76
C ASN A 276 1.59 -15.99 11.59
N GLY A 277 2.74 -15.36 11.88
CA GLY A 277 3.57 -14.66 10.90
C GLY A 277 3.17 -13.20 10.66
N ILE A 278 3.59 -12.69 9.51
CA ILE A 278 3.45 -11.28 9.11
C ILE A 278 2.60 -11.22 7.85
N SER A 279 1.73 -10.21 7.75
CA SER A 279 0.93 -10.00 6.54
C SER A 279 1.83 -9.73 5.32
N PRO A 280 1.46 -10.15 4.09
CA PRO A 280 2.38 -10.11 2.96
C PRO A 280 2.87 -8.71 2.55
N ILE A 281 2.03 -7.69 2.66
CA ILE A 281 2.41 -6.30 2.33
C ILE A 281 3.35 -5.77 3.42
N PHE A 282 2.96 -5.93 4.70
CA PHE A 282 3.77 -5.47 5.82
C PHE A 282 5.14 -6.16 5.87
N ALA A 283 5.20 -7.46 5.55
CA ALA A 283 6.44 -8.22 5.42
C ALA A 283 7.36 -7.61 4.35
N THR A 284 6.81 -7.26 3.18
CA THR A 284 7.58 -6.55 2.13
C THR A 284 8.11 -5.22 2.65
N THR A 285 7.29 -4.44 3.36
CA THR A 285 7.73 -3.14 3.95
C THR A 285 8.84 -3.31 5.00
N VAL A 286 8.79 -4.36 5.81
CA VAL A 286 9.85 -4.72 6.76
C VAL A 286 11.12 -5.10 6.00
N ASP A 287 11.01 -5.93 4.96
CA ASP A 287 12.15 -6.36 4.15
C ASP A 287 12.84 -5.17 3.45
N VAL A 288 12.07 -4.26 2.82
CA VAL A 288 12.64 -3.11 2.08
C VAL A 288 13.33 -2.08 2.98
N THR A 289 13.01 -2.07 4.28
CA THR A 289 13.67 -1.23 5.30
C THR A 289 14.83 -1.96 6.00
N GLY A 290 15.27 -3.10 5.48
CA GLY A 290 16.35 -3.92 6.04
C GLY A 290 15.99 -4.61 7.37
N GLY A 291 14.69 -4.73 7.67
CA GLY A 291 14.17 -5.33 8.88
C GLY A 291 14.07 -6.86 8.82
N ILE A 292 13.63 -7.46 9.93
CA ILE A 292 13.44 -8.90 10.09
C ILE A 292 12.01 -9.17 10.51
N GLY A 293 11.26 -9.89 9.67
CA GLY A 293 9.92 -10.40 10.00
C GLY A 293 9.96 -11.88 10.39
N ILE A 294 9.37 -12.25 11.52
CA ILE A 294 9.42 -13.61 12.08
C ILE A 294 8.02 -14.23 12.19
N ASN A 295 7.90 -15.48 11.76
CA ASN A 295 6.76 -16.35 12.07
C ASN A 295 7.11 -17.23 13.26
N LEU A 296 6.58 -16.89 14.44
CA LEU A 296 6.96 -17.53 15.70
C LEU A 296 6.47 -18.98 15.75
N LYS A 297 5.22 -19.26 15.34
CA LYS A 297 4.60 -20.58 15.54
C LYS A 297 4.67 -21.05 17.00
N ASN A 298 4.69 -20.10 17.95
CA ASN A 298 4.78 -20.36 19.38
C ASN A 298 3.49 -20.95 19.96
N TRP A 299 2.39 -20.91 19.20
CA TRP A 299 1.14 -21.61 19.48
C TRP A 299 0.81 -22.58 18.35
N VAL A 300 0.36 -23.78 18.71
CA VAL A 300 -0.06 -24.80 17.72
C VAL A 300 -1.40 -25.41 18.10
N LYS A 301 -2.13 -25.92 17.11
CA LYS A 301 -3.38 -26.66 17.33
C LYS A 301 -3.09 -27.93 18.12
N LYS A 302 -3.79 -28.14 19.23
CA LYS A 302 -3.75 -29.38 20.00
C LYS A 302 -4.43 -30.47 19.18
N LEU A 303 -3.70 -31.56 18.92
CA LEU A 303 -4.21 -32.67 18.12
C LEU A 303 -4.70 -33.81 19.02
N GLY A 304 -5.76 -34.50 18.60
CA GLY A 304 -6.22 -35.76 19.18
C GLY A 304 -5.37 -36.94 18.71
N GLU A 305 -5.69 -38.13 19.20
CA GLU A 305 -5.02 -39.38 18.78
C GLU A 305 -5.21 -39.69 17.28
N ASP A 306 -6.26 -39.14 16.67
CA ASP A 306 -6.56 -39.25 15.24
C ASP A 306 -5.82 -38.22 14.36
N GLY A 307 -4.96 -37.39 14.97
CA GLY A 307 -4.23 -36.32 14.29
C GLY A 307 -5.08 -35.11 13.91
N LYS A 308 -6.38 -35.08 14.29
CA LYS A 308 -7.25 -33.93 14.03
C LYS A 308 -7.20 -32.92 15.17
N PRO A 309 -7.42 -31.63 14.90
CA PRO A 309 -7.50 -30.62 15.95
C PRO A 309 -8.64 -30.94 16.94
N ILE A 310 -8.33 -30.91 18.23
CA ILE A 310 -9.35 -30.98 19.28
C ILE A 310 -10.11 -29.65 19.27
N LEU A 311 -11.42 -29.71 19.10
CA LEU A 311 -12.28 -28.52 19.05
C LEU A 311 -12.86 -28.20 20.43
N ASN A 312 -13.07 -26.91 20.70
CA ASN A 312 -13.81 -26.43 21.86
C ASN A 312 -15.33 -26.43 21.58
N ASN A 313 -16.13 -25.96 22.55
CA ASN A 313 -17.59 -25.91 22.44
C ASN A 313 -18.10 -25.02 21.30
N ASP A 314 -17.29 -24.09 20.82
CA ASP A 314 -17.60 -23.17 19.72
C ASP A 314 -17.14 -23.74 18.36
N GLY A 315 -16.73 -25.01 18.31
CA GLY A 315 -16.25 -25.68 17.10
C GLY A 315 -14.82 -25.31 16.70
N ASN A 316 -14.04 -24.73 17.61
CA ASN A 316 -12.75 -24.11 17.30
C ASN A 316 -11.54 -24.90 17.84
N PRO A 317 -10.45 -25.03 17.08
CA PRO A 317 -9.24 -25.70 17.55
C PRO A 317 -8.70 -25.13 18.86
N ILE A 318 -8.45 -25.99 19.84
CA ILE A 318 -7.73 -25.65 21.07
C ILE A 318 -6.25 -25.44 20.74
N LEU A 319 -5.64 -24.38 21.26
CA LEU A 319 -4.22 -24.08 21.05
C LEU A 319 -3.37 -24.45 22.29
N GLU A 320 -2.14 -24.90 22.06
CA GLU A 320 -1.11 -25.12 23.08
C GLU A 320 0.13 -24.25 22.82
N GLN A 321 0.69 -23.66 23.87
CA GLN A 321 1.92 -22.85 23.78
C GLN A 321 3.16 -23.74 23.80
N LYS A 322 4.04 -23.58 22.82
CA LYS A 322 5.32 -24.32 22.72
C LYS A 322 6.47 -23.65 23.44
N TYR A 323 6.51 -22.32 23.42
CA TYR A 323 7.51 -21.52 24.12
C TYR A 323 6.95 -20.11 24.38
N SER A 324 7.47 -19.45 25.43
CA SER A 324 7.02 -18.11 25.81
C SER A 324 7.73 -17.02 25.01
N VAL A 325 7.01 -15.95 24.74
CA VAL A 325 7.52 -14.69 24.18
C VAL A 325 7.03 -13.48 25.00
N GLU A 326 6.67 -13.71 26.27
CA GLU A 326 6.24 -12.66 27.21
C GLU A 326 7.19 -11.47 27.19
N THR A 327 6.67 -10.24 27.30
CA THR A 327 7.47 -9.02 27.29
C THR A 327 8.65 -9.09 28.27
N GLY A 328 9.86 -8.84 27.77
CA GLY A 328 11.11 -8.97 28.54
C GLY A 328 11.84 -10.30 28.34
N THR A 329 11.28 -11.27 27.61
CA THR A 329 11.97 -12.52 27.28
C THR A 329 13.18 -12.24 26.39
N VAL A 330 14.34 -12.80 26.76
CA VAL A 330 15.57 -12.70 25.98
C VAL A 330 15.68 -13.90 25.02
N LEU A 331 15.88 -13.61 23.74
CA LEU A 331 16.06 -14.62 22.69
C LEU A 331 17.25 -14.24 21.81
N LYS A 332 17.67 -15.18 20.95
CA LYS A 332 18.77 -14.99 19.99
C LYS A 332 18.30 -15.36 18.59
N ILE A 333 18.55 -14.48 17.63
CA ILE A 333 18.41 -14.79 16.21
C ILE A 333 19.79 -15.23 15.72
N ASP A 334 19.94 -16.52 15.44
CA ASP A 334 21.10 -17.10 14.77
C ASP A 334 20.90 -16.92 13.26
N ALA A 335 21.38 -15.81 12.72
CA ALA A 335 21.20 -15.45 11.31
C ALA A 335 21.95 -16.41 10.38
N LYS A 336 23.09 -16.93 10.84
CA LYS A 336 23.92 -17.88 10.11
C LYS A 336 23.23 -19.22 9.87
N ASN A 337 22.67 -19.81 10.92
CA ASN A 337 21.94 -21.09 10.83
C ASN A 337 20.42 -20.89 10.62
N ARG A 338 19.96 -19.63 10.59
CA ARG A 338 18.58 -19.22 10.36
C ARG A 338 17.63 -19.80 11.40
N LYS A 339 17.96 -19.67 12.68
CA LYS A 339 17.18 -20.18 13.81
C LYS A 339 16.86 -19.08 14.81
N LEU A 340 15.68 -19.16 15.42
CA LEU A 340 15.40 -18.49 16.69
C LEU A 340 15.79 -19.43 17.82
N ARG A 341 16.55 -18.94 18.79
CA ARG A 341 16.99 -19.69 19.96
C ARG A 341 16.56 -18.99 21.25
N ASP A 342 16.37 -19.76 22.32
CA ASP A 342 16.26 -19.21 23.66
C ASP A 342 17.62 -18.68 24.16
N GLU A 343 17.65 -18.12 25.37
CA GLU A 343 18.89 -17.61 25.98
C GLU A 343 19.97 -18.70 26.16
N ASN A 344 19.54 -19.94 26.42
CA ASN A 344 20.40 -21.11 26.63
C ASN A 344 20.91 -21.74 25.32
N GLY A 345 20.40 -21.30 24.17
CA GLY A 345 20.79 -21.78 22.84
C GLY A 345 19.90 -22.90 22.27
N THR A 346 18.81 -23.26 22.95
CA THR A 346 17.81 -24.23 22.46
C THR A 346 17.11 -23.66 21.24
N GLU A 347 16.99 -24.45 20.17
CA GLU A 347 16.29 -24.03 18.96
C GLU A 347 14.77 -24.00 19.18
N LEU A 348 14.14 -22.89 18.82
CA LEU A 348 12.70 -22.65 18.99
C LEU A 348 11.95 -22.75 17.66
N VAL A 349 12.40 -22.03 16.63
CA VAL A 349 11.75 -22.03 15.30
C VAL A 349 12.74 -21.77 14.17
N ASP A 350 12.44 -22.33 12.99
CA ASP A 350 13.16 -22.08 11.75
C ASP A 350 12.83 -20.70 11.16
N LEU A 351 13.86 -19.98 10.73
CA LEU A 351 13.79 -18.63 10.18
C LEU A 351 14.24 -18.56 8.71
N ALA A 352 14.31 -19.68 7.98
CA ALA A 352 14.87 -19.69 6.62
C ALA A 352 14.14 -18.73 5.66
N SER A 353 12.83 -18.55 5.83
CA SER A 353 12.03 -17.59 5.03
C SER A 353 12.34 -16.13 5.34
N SER A 354 12.91 -15.82 6.51
CA SER A 354 13.28 -14.48 6.93
C SER A 354 14.68 -14.09 6.46
N PHE A 355 15.49 -15.07 6.06
CA PHE A 355 16.90 -14.92 5.67
C PHE A 355 17.17 -15.52 4.28
N THR A 356 16.30 -15.25 3.31
CA THR A 356 16.59 -15.58 1.90
C THR A 356 17.80 -14.76 1.42
N PRO A 357 18.52 -15.21 0.38
CA PRO A 357 19.69 -14.48 -0.13
C PRO A 357 19.40 -12.99 -0.40
N GLN A 358 18.27 -12.66 -1.01
CA GLN A 358 17.89 -11.28 -1.31
C GLN A 358 17.54 -10.47 -0.05
N LYS A 359 16.91 -11.10 0.96
CA LYS A 359 16.66 -10.42 2.24
C LYS A 359 17.97 -10.11 2.97
N MET A 360 18.96 -11.00 2.88
CA MET A 360 20.31 -10.73 3.41
C MET A 360 20.96 -9.53 2.72
N GLU A 361 20.78 -9.36 1.40
CA GLU A 361 21.24 -8.16 0.68
C GLU A 361 20.59 -6.89 1.24
N PHE A 362 19.26 -6.91 1.46
CA PHE A 362 18.53 -5.76 2.00
C PHE A 362 18.95 -5.42 3.43
N MET A 363 19.16 -6.43 4.28
CA MET A 363 19.66 -6.24 5.64
C MET A 363 21.07 -5.64 5.63
N LYS A 364 21.97 -6.15 4.78
CA LYS A 364 23.34 -5.64 4.63
C LYS A 364 23.38 -4.21 4.12
N ALA A 365 22.56 -3.88 3.12
CA ALA A 365 22.48 -2.53 2.57
C ALA A 365 21.65 -1.56 3.42
N GLY A 366 20.88 -2.06 4.38
CA GLY A 366 19.91 -1.29 5.17
C GLY A 366 18.67 -0.84 4.39
N SER A 367 18.57 -1.16 3.09
CA SER A 367 17.44 -0.84 2.23
C SER A 367 17.46 -1.68 0.95
N SER A 368 16.28 -2.02 0.43
CA SER A 368 16.16 -2.65 -0.90
C SER A 368 16.51 -1.71 -2.06
N TYR A 369 16.30 -0.40 -1.91
CA TYR A 369 16.49 0.55 -3.02
C TYR A 369 17.95 0.60 -3.45
N ALA A 370 18.86 0.61 -2.47
CA ALA A 370 20.30 0.60 -2.73
C ALA A 370 20.74 -0.63 -3.52
N ILE A 371 20.10 -1.78 -3.31
CA ILE A 371 20.37 -3.01 -4.06
C ILE A 371 19.88 -2.89 -5.51
N VAL A 372 18.66 -2.39 -5.72
CA VAL A 372 18.09 -2.25 -7.07
C VAL A 372 18.92 -1.29 -7.92
N PHE A 373 19.22 -0.10 -7.40
CA PHE A 373 20.06 0.88 -8.09
C PHE A 373 21.50 0.39 -8.24
N GLY A 374 22.05 -0.26 -7.21
CA GLY A 374 23.39 -0.85 -7.26
C GLY A 374 23.56 -1.88 -8.36
N LYS A 375 22.58 -2.79 -8.57
CA LYS A 375 22.58 -3.77 -9.67
C LYS A 375 22.61 -3.09 -11.05
N LYS A 376 21.80 -2.03 -11.23
CA LYS A 376 21.79 -1.22 -12.47
C LYS A 376 23.15 -0.55 -12.70
N LEU A 377 23.71 0.05 -11.65
CA LEU A 377 24.99 0.76 -11.71
C LEU A 377 26.18 -0.17 -12.01
N GLN A 378 26.21 -1.36 -11.39
CA GLN A 378 27.22 -2.37 -11.67
C GLN A 378 27.19 -2.80 -13.14
N THR A 379 25.99 -3.09 -13.65
CA THR A 379 25.79 -3.51 -15.05
C THR A 379 26.27 -2.42 -16.01
N PHE A 380 25.88 -1.16 -15.76
CA PHE A 380 26.30 -0.02 -16.55
C PHE A 380 27.83 0.16 -16.57
N ALA A 381 28.47 0.04 -15.40
CA ALA A 381 29.91 0.23 -15.28
C ALA A 381 30.70 -0.86 -16.01
N ALA A 382 30.30 -2.13 -15.84
CA ALA A 382 30.90 -3.26 -16.54
C ALA A 382 30.79 -3.12 -18.07
N GLN A 383 29.61 -2.77 -18.57
CA GLN A 383 29.38 -2.50 -19.99
C GLN A 383 30.23 -1.34 -20.51
N THR A 384 30.34 -0.25 -19.74
CA THR A 384 31.15 0.93 -20.12
C THR A 384 32.64 0.60 -20.21
N LEU A 385 33.13 -0.27 -19.33
CA LEU A 385 34.52 -0.73 -19.30
C LEU A 385 34.80 -1.86 -20.31
N GLY A 386 33.76 -2.46 -20.90
CA GLY A 386 33.91 -3.62 -21.79
C GLY A 386 34.33 -4.89 -21.05
N VAL A 387 33.95 -5.04 -19.79
CA VAL A 387 34.23 -6.22 -18.95
C VAL A 387 32.95 -6.93 -18.55
N GLU A 388 33.05 -8.19 -18.15
CA GLU A 388 31.93 -8.90 -17.52
C GLU A 388 31.73 -8.38 -16.09
N ALA A 389 30.46 -8.22 -15.68
CA ALA A 389 30.14 -7.81 -14.32
C ALA A 389 30.47 -8.95 -13.34
N THR A 390 31.19 -8.63 -12.26
CA THR A 390 31.50 -9.60 -11.21
C THR A 390 30.20 -10.09 -10.55
N PRO A 391 29.96 -11.41 -10.42
CA PRO A 391 28.80 -11.92 -9.70
C PRO A 391 28.91 -11.59 -8.20
N VAL A 392 28.25 -10.51 -7.76
CA VAL A 392 28.26 -10.03 -6.37
C VAL A 392 26.94 -10.33 -5.67
N PHE A 393 25.84 -10.08 -6.39
CA PHE A 393 24.49 -10.29 -5.86
C PHE A 393 24.04 -11.73 -6.06
N ALA A 394 23.17 -12.19 -5.18
CA ALA A 394 22.52 -13.49 -5.26
C ALA A 394 21.81 -13.65 -6.61
N PRO A 395 22.00 -14.80 -7.28
CA PRO A 395 21.27 -15.09 -8.51
C PRO A 395 19.78 -15.22 -8.20
N ASN A 396 18.95 -14.83 -9.18
CA ASN A 396 17.52 -15.04 -9.09
C ASN A 396 17.23 -16.54 -9.06
N LYS A 397 16.35 -16.97 -8.16
CA LYS A 397 15.82 -18.33 -8.19
C LYS A 397 14.89 -18.46 -9.40
N GLU A 398 15.24 -19.26 -10.39
CA GLU A 398 14.36 -19.50 -11.55
C GLU A 398 13.86 -20.94 -11.55
N ILE A 399 12.54 -21.11 -11.41
CA ILE A 399 11.86 -22.41 -11.43
C ILE A 399 11.18 -22.59 -12.79
N SER A 400 11.46 -23.70 -13.47
CA SER A 400 10.80 -24.11 -14.70
C SER A 400 10.42 -25.58 -14.62
N ILE A 401 9.18 -25.89 -14.98
CA ILE A 401 8.62 -27.25 -14.94
C ILE A 401 8.19 -27.64 -16.36
N GLU A 402 8.90 -28.61 -16.95
CA GLU A 402 8.62 -29.09 -18.31
C GLU A 402 7.22 -29.73 -18.40
N GLY A 403 6.47 -29.40 -19.45
CA GLY A 403 5.13 -29.93 -19.70
C GLY A 403 4.01 -29.37 -18.81
N GLN A 404 4.31 -28.47 -17.86
CA GLN A 404 3.31 -27.80 -17.04
C GLN A 404 2.86 -26.48 -17.66
N GLY A 405 1.54 -26.31 -17.83
CA GLY A 405 0.94 -25.05 -18.27
C GLY A 405 1.06 -23.94 -17.23
N LEU A 406 0.76 -22.72 -17.66
CA LEU A 406 0.83 -21.50 -16.85
C LEU A 406 -0.56 -21.08 -16.38
N THR A 407 -0.65 -20.73 -15.11
CA THR A 407 -1.75 -19.90 -14.57
C THR A 407 -1.80 -18.55 -15.30
N ALA A 408 -2.92 -17.83 -15.21
CA ALA A 408 -3.01 -16.51 -15.84
C ALA A 408 -1.96 -15.54 -15.28
N VAL A 409 -1.71 -15.62 -13.97
CA VAL A 409 -0.66 -14.85 -13.28
C VAL A 409 0.72 -15.18 -13.85
N GLU A 410 1.09 -16.46 -13.94
CA GLU A 410 2.39 -16.86 -14.49
C GLU A 410 2.57 -16.36 -15.93
N LYS A 411 1.52 -16.37 -16.77
CA LYS A 411 1.57 -15.78 -18.11
C LYS A 411 1.88 -14.30 -18.10
N ILE A 412 1.22 -13.53 -17.21
CA ILE A 412 1.49 -12.09 -17.06
C ILE A 412 2.94 -11.85 -16.63
N PHE A 413 3.42 -12.60 -15.64
CA PHE A 413 4.78 -12.46 -15.13
C PHE A 413 5.82 -12.80 -16.19
N ASN A 414 5.64 -13.88 -16.96
CA ASN A 414 6.55 -14.23 -18.06
C ASN A 414 6.54 -13.16 -19.17
N ARG A 415 5.38 -12.60 -19.52
CA ARG A 415 5.29 -11.52 -20.52
C ARG A 415 6.06 -10.27 -20.09
N ASN A 416 5.98 -9.91 -18.80
CA ASN A 416 6.56 -8.68 -18.27
C ASN A 416 7.96 -8.89 -17.67
N ALA A 417 8.52 -10.09 -17.71
CA ALA A 417 9.80 -10.42 -17.11
C ALA A 417 10.97 -9.69 -17.80
N VAL A 418 11.90 -9.15 -17.00
CA VAL A 418 13.08 -8.42 -17.47
C VAL A 418 14.35 -9.03 -16.89
N GLY A 419 15.30 -9.36 -17.76
CA GLY A 419 16.60 -9.91 -17.36
C GLY A 419 16.53 -11.37 -16.86
N VAL A 420 15.57 -12.14 -17.38
CA VAL A 420 15.45 -13.59 -17.14
C VAL A 420 16.20 -14.38 -18.22
N THR A 421 16.52 -15.64 -17.93
CA THR A 421 17.16 -16.54 -18.90
C THR A 421 16.34 -16.62 -20.21
N PRO A 422 16.90 -16.24 -21.38
CA PRO A 422 16.15 -16.26 -22.63
C PRO A 422 15.55 -17.62 -22.95
N GLY A 423 14.28 -17.65 -23.38
CA GLY A 423 13.55 -18.86 -23.77
C GLY A 423 13.04 -19.72 -22.61
N LYS A 424 13.33 -19.36 -21.36
CA LYS A 424 12.89 -20.11 -20.19
C LYS A 424 11.53 -19.63 -19.69
N VAL A 425 10.60 -20.56 -19.52
CA VAL A 425 9.29 -20.31 -18.92
C VAL A 425 9.38 -20.44 -17.41
N LEU A 426 8.97 -19.42 -16.68
CA LEU A 426 9.08 -19.34 -15.22
C LEU A 426 7.76 -19.68 -14.54
N HIS A 427 7.82 -20.47 -13.47
CA HIS A 427 6.68 -20.87 -12.65
C HIS A 427 6.72 -20.23 -11.26
N ALA A 428 5.62 -20.35 -10.52
CA ALA A 428 5.46 -19.85 -9.16
C ALA A 428 6.65 -20.22 -8.25
N GLY A 429 7.12 -19.25 -7.47
CA GLY A 429 8.30 -19.35 -6.60
C GLY A 429 9.62 -18.94 -7.26
N SER A 430 9.59 -18.53 -8.53
CA SER A 430 10.73 -17.87 -9.20
C SER A 430 10.86 -16.42 -8.76
N ASP A 431 12.07 -15.97 -8.46
CA ASP A 431 12.39 -14.56 -8.23
C ASP A 431 12.47 -13.85 -9.58
N VAL A 432 11.64 -12.83 -9.79
CA VAL A 432 11.58 -12.13 -11.07
C VAL A 432 11.55 -10.62 -10.87
N ARG A 433 12.18 -9.94 -11.82
CA ARG A 433 12.01 -8.51 -12.05
C ARG A 433 11.05 -8.34 -13.20
N VAL A 434 10.03 -7.51 -13.02
CA VAL A 434 8.97 -7.32 -13.99
C VAL A 434 8.76 -5.84 -14.32
N LYS A 435 8.39 -5.55 -15.56
CA LYS A 435 7.85 -4.25 -15.96
C LYS A 435 6.55 -3.99 -15.17
N VAL A 436 6.39 -2.76 -14.68
CA VAL A 436 5.16 -2.26 -14.08
C VAL A 436 4.47 -1.34 -15.08
N ASN A 437 3.23 -1.64 -15.44
CA ASN A 437 2.49 -0.91 -16.46
C ASN A 437 1.76 0.30 -15.88
N ILE A 438 1.01 0.08 -14.79
CA ILE A 438 0.19 1.12 -14.16
C ILE A 438 0.61 1.31 -12.71
N VAL A 439 0.72 2.57 -12.27
CA VAL A 439 1.03 2.90 -10.87
C VAL A 439 -0.03 3.81 -10.23
N GLY A 440 -0.50 3.44 -9.04
CA GLY A 440 -1.47 4.21 -8.27
C GLY A 440 -0.90 4.80 -6.99
N SER A 441 -1.28 6.05 -6.68
CA SER A 441 -1.00 6.71 -5.41
C SER A 441 -2.22 7.48 -4.91
N GLN A 442 -2.43 7.49 -3.59
CA GLN A 442 -3.54 8.21 -2.94
C GLN A 442 -3.01 9.21 -1.92
N ASP A 443 -3.85 10.11 -1.44
CA ASP A 443 -3.47 11.32 -0.69
C ASP A 443 -3.00 11.11 0.75
N THR A 444 -3.29 9.97 1.37
CA THR A 444 -2.81 9.63 2.72
C THR A 444 -1.51 8.82 2.74
N THR A 445 -1.13 8.21 1.61
CA THR A 445 0.17 7.55 1.41
C THR A 445 1.09 8.33 0.48
N GLY A 446 0.53 9.23 -0.34
CA GLY A 446 1.22 9.93 -1.41
C GLY A 446 2.33 10.85 -0.91
N LEU A 447 2.15 11.53 0.23
CA LEU A 447 3.23 12.33 0.82
C LEU A 447 4.42 11.47 1.25
N MET A 448 4.17 10.27 1.78
CA MET A 448 5.27 9.33 2.07
C MET A 448 5.91 8.84 0.77
N THR A 449 5.12 8.53 -0.26
CA THR A 449 5.64 8.14 -1.58
C THR A 449 6.51 9.24 -2.19
N ALA A 450 6.12 10.51 -2.06
CA ALA A 450 6.94 11.66 -2.45
C ALA A 450 8.26 11.71 -1.67
N GLN A 451 8.23 11.52 -0.34
CA GLN A 451 9.45 11.45 0.46
C GLN A 451 10.38 10.30 0.07
N GLU A 452 9.84 9.14 -0.28
CA GLU A 452 10.63 8.00 -0.74
C GLU A 452 11.24 8.27 -2.14
N LEU A 453 10.48 8.91 -3.05
CA LEU A 453 11.01 9.40 -4.33
C LEU A 453 12.14 10.42 -4.13
N GLU A 454 11.96 11.37 -3.20
CA GLU A 454 12.98 12.35 -2.86
C GLU A 454 14.23 11.68 -2.28
N ALA A 455 14.07 10.70 -1.39
CA ALA A 455 15.18 9.97 -0.78
C ALA A 455 15.96 9.11 -1.79
N MET A 456 15.29 8.59 -2.81
CA MET A 456 15.91 7.91 -3.97
C MET A 456 16.44 8.89 -5.02
N ALA A 457 16.30 10.19 -4.79
CA ALA A 457 16.64 11.27 -5.71
C ALA A 457 15.99 11.15 -7.10
N ALA A 458 14.79 10.59 -7.17
CA ALA A 458 14.02 10.51 -8.39
C ALA A 458 13.36 11.87 -8.67
N THR A 459 13.44 12.34 -9.92
CA THR A 459 12.86 13.64 -10.33
C THR A 459 11.79 13.53 -11.40
N VAL A 460 11.74 12.40 -12.13
CA VAL A 460 10.78 12.15 -13.20
C VAL A 460 10.36 10.69 -13.21
N ILE A 461 9.11 10.44 -13.61
CA ILE A 461 8.56 9.12 -13.83
C ILE A 461 9.31 8.37 -14.93
N SER A 462 9.49 7.06 -14.74
CA SER A 462 10.08 6.19 -15.75
C SER A 462 9.19 6.11 -17.00
N PRO A 463 9.77 6.23 -18.22
CA PRO A 463 9.02 6.08 -19.46
C PRO A 463 8.54 4.64 -19.71
N LEU A 464 8.96 3.69 -18.88
CA LEU A 464 8.45 2.31 -18.94
C LEU A 464 7.05 2.19 -18.31
N VAL A 465 6.64 3.12 -17.44
CA VAL A 465 5.29 3.13 -16.89
C VAL A 465 4.32 3.63 -17.96
N ASP A 466 3.32 2.83 -18.31
CA ASP A 466 2.33 3.17 -19.33
C ASP A 466 1.38 4.27 -18.83
N GLY A 467 1.10 4.32 -17.52
CA GLY A 467 0.34 5.41 -16.89
C GLY A 467 0.39 5.39 -15.35
N ALA A 468 0.26 6.55 -14.72
CA ALA A 468 0.21 6.67 -13.27
C ALA A 468 -0.78 7.73 -12.81
N TYR A 469 -1.43 7.49 -11.67
CA TYR A 469 -2.46 8.39 -11.12
C TYR A 469 -2.28 8.67 -9.63
N GLN A 470 -2.37 9.94 -9.24
CA GLN A 470 -2.42 10.43 -7.86
C GLN A 470 -3.83 10.97 -7.53
N SER A 471 -4.55 10.30 -6.63
CA SER A 471 -5.88 10.73 -6.19
C SER A 471 -5.86 11.66 -4.96
N GLY A 472 -6.98 12.36 -4.73
CA GLY A 472 -7.26 13.18 -3.55
C GLY A 472 -8.47 12.69 -2.74
N CYS A 473 -8.70 11.37 -2.69
CA CYS A 473 -10.00 10.80 -2.30
C CYS A 473 -10.19 10.53 -0.80
N HIS A 474 -9.13 10.37 -0.02
CA HIS A 474 -9.23 10.02 1.41
C HIS A 474 -9.33 11.26 2.32
N THR A 475 -8.94 12.43 1.83
CA THR A 475 -9.07 13.72 2.52
C THR A 475 -10.12 14.62 1.87
N ALA A 476 -10.94 14.05 0.99
CA ALA A 476 -11.94 14.75 0.20
C ALA A 476 -13.11 15.32 1.02
N SER A 477 -13.57 14.56 2.03
CA SER A 477 -14.80 14.86 2.78
C SER A 477 -14.69 16.16 3.56
N VAL A 478 -13.52 16.40 4.15
CA VAL A 478 -13.25 17.57 4.99
C VAL A 478 -12.03 18.33 4.49
N TRP A 479 -12.23 19.57 4.06
CA TRP A 479 -11.19 20.45 3.55
C TRP A 479 -10.63 21.34 4.67
N ASP A 480 -10.12 20.73 5.74
CA ASP A 480 -9.54 21.43 6.88
C ASP A 480 -8.15 22.04 6.57
N LYS A 481 -7.56 22.76 7.55
CA LYS A 481 -6.22 23.36 7.41
C LYS A 481 -5.13 22.33 7.06
N LYS A 482 -5.27 21.08 7.51
CA LYS A 482 -4.29 20.01 7.28
C LYS A 482 -4.37 19.53 5.83
N ALA A 483 -5.58 19.28 5.33
CA ALA A 483 -5.83 18.94 3.93
C ALA A 483 -5.40 20.07 2.99
N GLN A 484 -5.71 21.33 3.34
CA GLN A 484 -5.30 22.52 2.59
C GLN A 484 -3.77 22.67 2.48
N ALA A 485 -3.02 22.28 3.50
CA ALA A 485 -1.56 22.31 3.48
C ALA A 485 -0.96 21.13 2.70
N ASN A 486 -1.46 19.92 2.94
CA ASN A 486 -0.84 18.68 2.45
C ASN A 486 -1.22 18.34 1.01
N THR A 487 -2.49 18.47 0.64
CA THR A 487 -2.99 18.00 -0.66
C THR A 487 -2.43 18.82 -1.83
N PRO A 488 -2.40 20.17 -1.81
CA PRO A 488 -1.77 20.93 -2.88
C PRO A 488 -0.26 20.68 -3.01
N LYS A 489 0.46 20.50 -1.89
CA LYS A 489 1.89 20.15 -1.89
C LYS A 489 2.13 18.82 -2.60
N LEU A 490 1.35 17.79 -2.24
CA LEU A 490 1.43 16.47 -2.87
C LEU A 490 1.11 16.52 -4.36
N MET A 491 0.01 17.18 -4.74
CA MET A 491 -0.43 17.26 -6.14
C MET A 491 0.59 17.99 -7.01
N SER A 492 1.18 19.08 -6.50
CA SER A 492 2.24 19.80 -7.20
C SER A 492 3.48 18.93 -7.40
N PHE A 493 3.90 18.18 -6.37
CA PHE A 493 5.04 17.26 -6.49
C PHE A 493 4.79 16.18 -7.53
N MET A 494 3.65 15.48 -7.44
CA MET A 494 3.33 14.35 -8.33
C MET A 494 3.12 14.81 -9.79
N HIS A 495 2.50 15.97 -9.99
CA HIS A 495 2.37 16.58 -11.32
C HIS A 495 3.75 16.89 -11.93
N ASN A 496 4.64 17.54 -11.17
CA ASN A 496 5.99 17.86 -11.63
C ASN A 496 6.83 16.60 -11.92
N PHE A 497 6.58 15.51 -11.18
CA PHE A 497 7.20 14.22 -11.40
C PHE A 497 6.68 13.52 -12.68
N GLY A 498 5.53 13.93 -13.23
CA GLY A 498 4.95 13.42 -14.47
C GLY A 498 3.71 12.53 -14.29
N VAL A 499 3.16 12.43 -13.07
CA VAL A 499 1.97 11.63 -12.74
C VAL A 499 0.69 12.41 -13.09
N ILE A 500 -0.35 11.72 -13.57
CA ILE A 500 -1.69 12.34 -13.73
C ILE A 500 -2.29 12.59 -12.34
N THR A 501 -2.76 13.79 -12.06
CA THR A 501 -3.24 14.17 -10.72
C THR A 501 -4.74 14.45 -10.71
N GLY A 502 -5.44 14.03 -9.64
CA GLY A 502 -6.86 14.34 -9.46
C GLY A 502 -7.13 15.84 -9.25
N ARG A 503 -6.12 16.61 -8.84
CA ARG A 503 -6.18 18.06 -8.71
C ARG A 503 -5.04 18.70 -9.49
N ASP A 504 -5.38 19.68 -10.33
CA ASP A 504 -4.37 20.47 -11.03
C ASP A 504 -3.70 21.46 -10.05
N PRO A 505 -2.37 21.45 -9.91
CA PRO A 505 -1.68 22.53 -9.19
C PRO A 505 -1.91 23.92 -9.79
N LYS A 506 -2.30 24.04 -11.07
CA LYS A 506 -2.55 25.33 -11.75
C LYS A 506 -4.04 25.71 -11.85
N GLY A 507 -4.95 24.84 -11.43
CA GLY A 507 -6.40 25.11 -11.45
C GLY A 507 -7.07 25.13 -12.83
N VAL A 508 -6.48 24.50 -13.85
CA VAL A 508 -7.02 24.37 -15.22
C VAL A 508 -8.28 23.51 -15.24
N TYR A 509 -8.39 22.51 -14.37
CA TYR A 509 -9.54 21.62 -14.28
C TYR A 509 -10.12 21.50 -12.87
N HIS A 510 -11.41 21.15 -12.82
CA HIS A 510 -12.11 20.89 -11.56
C HIS A 510 -11.43 19.76 -10.79
N SER A 511 -11.26 19.94 -9.48
CA SER A 511 -10.57 18.96 -8.64
C SER A 511 -11.41 17.69 -8.48
N MET A 512 -10.93 16.60 -9.07
CA MET A 512 -11.53 15.28 -8.95
C MET A 512 -11.12 14.68 -7.59
N THR A 513 -12.11 14.34 -6.76
CA THR A 513 -11.90 13.60 -5.50
C THR A 513 -12.27 12.12 -5.61
N ASP A 514 -12.37 11.65 -6.86
CA ASP A 514 -12.71 10.28 -7.23
C ASP A 514 -11.88 9.24 -6.48
N VAL A 515 -12.56 8.21 -5.99
CA VAL A 515 -11.93 7.06 -5.33
C VAL A 515 -10.89 6.46 -6.26
N ILE A 516 -9.64 6.40 -5.78
CA ILE A 516 -8.45 6.02 -6.56
C ILE A 516 -8.68 4.78 -7.43
N HIS A 517 -9.31 3.75 -6.86
CA HIS A 517 -9.47 2.46 -7.51
C HIS A 517 -10.41 2.48 -8.71
N LYS A 518 -11.39 3.38 -8.74
CA LYS A 518 -12.25 3.52 -9.92
C LYS A 518 -11.46 4.08 -11.09
N VAL A 519 -10.69 5.13 -10.86
CA VAL A 519 -9.81 5.72 -11.89
C VAL A 519 -8.71 4.74 -12.31
N LEU A 520 -8.08 4.04 -11.37
CA LEU A 520 -7.08 3.02 -11.69
C LEU A 520 -7.65 1.88 -12.53
N ASN A 521 -8.89 1.47 -12.26
CA ASN A 521 -9.54 0.43 -13.04
C ASN A 521 -9.82 0.92 -14.47
N ASP A 522 -10.17 2.20 -14.64
CA ASP A 522 -10.35 2.81 -15.96
C ASP A 522 -9.02 2.91 -16.73
N ILE A 523 -7.93 3.36 -16.11
CA ILE A 523 -6.63 3.50 -16.80
C ILE A 523 -5.88 2.18 -17.00
N THR A 524 -6.36 1.07 -16.42
CA THR A 524 -5.80 -0.26 -16.64
C THR A 524 -6.38 -0.88 -17.91
N VAL A 525 -5.77 -0.59 -19.04
CA VAL A 525 -6.31 -0.89 -20.39
C VAL A 525 -5.79 -2.18 -21.04
N ASP A 526 -5.10 -3.04 -20.27
CA ASP A 526 -4.56 -4.32 -20.75
C ASP A 526 -4.76 -5.39 -19.66
N ASP A 527 -5.42 -6.50 -20.00
CA ASP A 527 -5.69 -7.64 -19.10
C ASP A 527 -4.42 -8.42 -18.72
N ARG A 528 -3.28 -8.06 -19.31
CA ARG A 528 -1.96 -8.66 -19.06
C ARG A 528 -0.97 -7.67 -18.45
N ALA A 529 -1.48 -6.58 -17.87
CA ALA A 529 -0.70 -5.57 -17.16
C ALA A 529 -0.38 -6.00 -15.73
N ILE A 530 0.74 -5.50 -15.21
CA ILE A 530 1.07 -5.49 -13.78
C ILE A 530 0.83 -4.10 -13.23
N ILE A 531 0.04 -4.04 -12.15
CA ILE A 531 -0.36 -2.80 -11.48
C ILE A 531 0.21 -2.78 -10.07
N ILE A 532 0.85 -1.68 -9.68
CA ILE A 532 1.34 -1.44 -8.32
C ILE A 532 0.64 -0.21 -7.76
N GLY A 533 0.15 -0.26 -6.53
CA GLY A 533 -0.49 0.91 -5.95
C GLY A 533 -0.27 1.08 -4.46
N GLY A 534 -0.14 2.34 -4.03
CA GLY A 534 0.05 2.77 -2.64
C GLY A 534 -1.19 2.63 -1.77
N ASP A 535 -2.01 1.62 -2.04
CA ASP A 535 -3.18 1.23 -1.27
C ASP A 535 -3.37 -0.29 -1.35
N SER A 536 -3.71 -0.91 -0.22
CA SER A 536 -4.00 -2.35 -0.09
C SER A 536 -5.12 -2.85 -1.00
N HIS A 537 -6.05 -1.98 -1.39
CA HIS A 537 -7.19 -2.27 -2.27
C HIS A 537 -6.86 -2.04 -3.76
N THR A 538 -5.57 -1.88 -4.09
CA THR A 538 -5.11 -1.95 -5.48
C THR A 538 -5.26 -3.38 -5.99
N ARG A 539 -6.48 -3.70 -6.45
CA ARG A 539 -6.97 -5.04 -6.84
C ARG A 539 -7.75 -4.96 -8.16
N MET A 540 -7.23 -4.23 -9.14
CA MET A 540 -7.91 -3.95 -10.40
C MET A 540 -8.44 -5.26 -11.03
N SER A 541 -9.62 -5.19 -11.62
CA SER A 541 -10.26 -6.36 -12.25
C SER A 541 -9.75 -6.62 -13.67
N LYS A 542 -8.84 -5.79 -14.17
CA LYS A 542 -8.07 -6.00 -15.40
C LYS A 542 -6.59 -6.09 -15.02
N GLY A 543 -5.86 -7.06 -15.55
CA GLY A 543 -4.48 -7.34 -15.16
C GLY A 543 -4.36 -7.95 -13.75
N VAL A 544 -3.14 -7.97 -13.22
CA VAL A 544 -2.86 -8.40 -11.83
C VAL A 544 -2.33 -7.22 -11.02
N ALA A 545 -3.01 -6.93 -9.91
CA ALA A 545 -2.81 -5.69 -9.16
C ALA A 545 -2.37 -5.94 -7.71
N PHE A 546 -1.26 -5.31 -7.34
CA PHE A 546 -0.63 -5.47 -6.04
C PHE A 546 -0.71 -4.16 -5.25
N GLY A 547 -1.39 -4.21 -4.10
CA GLY A 547 -1.23 -3.21 -3.07
C GLY A 547 0.18 -3.28 -2.49
N ALA A 548 0.83 -2.12 -2.38
CA ALA A 548 2.22 -2.01 -1.96
C ALA A 548 2.43 -0.79 -1.04
N ASP A 549 3.56 -0.78 -0.35
CA ASP A 549 3.99 0.35 0.46
C ASP A 549 4.53 1.50 -0.40
N SER A 550 4.63 2.69 0.21
CA SER A 550 5.12 3.91 -0.45
C SER A 550 6.51 3.76 -1.08
N GLY A 551 7.39 2.94 -0.50
CA GLY A 551 8.72 2.66 -1.02
C GLY A 551 8.70 1.88 -2.31
N THR A 552 7.96 0.77 -2.32
CA THR A 552 7.75 -0.06 -3.51
C THR A 552 7.05 0.73 -4.63
N VAL A 553 6.07 1.57 -4.30
CA VAL A 553 5.39 2.45 -5.27
C VAL A 553 6.36 3.47 -5.85
N ALA A 554 7.17 4.11 -5.01
CA ALA A 554 8.18 5.06 -5.44
C ALA A 554 9.22 4.40 -6.35
N LEU A 555 9.65 3.16 -6.06
CA LEU A 555 10.54 2.39 -6.92
C LEU A 555 9.91 2.09 -8.29
N ALA A 556 8.64 1.69 -8.30
CA ALA A 556 7.90 1.43 -9.54
C ALA A 556 7.75 2.71 -10.39
N LEU A 557 7.49 3.86 -9.76
CA LEU A 557 7.45 5.16 -10.44
C LEU A 557 8.81 5.56 -10.99
N ALA A 558 9.88 5.40 -10.22
CA ALA A 558 11.23 5.84 -10.58
C ALA A 558 11.90 4.94 -11.63
N THR A 559 11.62 3.64 -11.62
CA THR A 559 12.29 2.65 -12.48
C THR A 559 11.38 2.05 -13.55
N GLY A 560 10.07 2.01 -13.32
CA GLY A 560 9.11 1.28 -14.15
C GLY A 560 9.17 -0.24 -13.98
N GLU A 561 9.83 -0.70 -12.91
CA GLU A 561 10.05 -2.11 -12.62
C GLU A 561 9.75 -2.42 -11.15
N ALA A 562 9.43 -3.69 -10.86
CA ALA A 562 9.34 -4.20 -9.51
C ALA A 562 10.00 -5.58 -9.43
N THR A 563 10.62 -5.89 -8.28
CA THR A 563 11.20 -7.22 -8.02
C THR A 563 10.33 -7.95 -7.01
N MET A 564 9.79 -9.10 -7.40
CA MET A 564 9.00 -9.94 -6.51
C MET A 564 8.97 -11.39 -7.02
N PRO A 565 8.82 -12.38 -6.14
CA PRO A 565 8.63 -13.75 -6.58
C PRO A 565 7.28 -13.90 -7.30
N ILE A 566 7.23 -14.75 -8.33
CA ILE A 566 5.96 -15.17 -8.94
C ILE A 566 5.13 -15.89 -7.86
N PRO A 567 3.98 -15.35 -7.42
CA PRO A 567 3.25 -15.95 -6.32
C PRO A 567 2.46 -17.18 -6.79
N GLN A 568 2.16 -18.08 -5.85
CA GLN A 568 1.22 -19.19 -6.11
C GLN A 568 -0.21 -18.65 -6.26
N SER A 569 -1.04 -19.33 -7.06
CA SER A 569 -2.45 -19.00 -7.26
C SER A 569 -3.39 -20.02 -6.63
N VAL A 570 -4.53 -19.54 -6.13
CA VAL A 570 -5.71 -20.33 -5.75
C VAL A 570 -6.80 -20.04 -6.78
N LYS A 571 -7.35 -21.10 -7.38
CA LYS A 571 -8.41 -20.98 -8.39
C LYS A 571 -9.76 -20.87 -7.70
N VAL A 572 -10.57 -19.87 -8.08
CA VAL A 572 -11.95 -19.74 -7.62
C VAL A 572 -12.91 -19.86 -8.80
N THR A 573 -13.81 -20.83 -8.73
CA THR A 573 -14.84 -21.11 -9.74
C THR A 573 -16.21 -21.19 -9.11
N PHE A 574 -17.26 -21.09 -9.93
CA PHE A 574 -18.65 -21.02 -9.47
C PHE A 574 -19.50 -22.05 -10.19
N LYS A 575 -20.47 -22.63 -9.48
CA LYS A 575 -21.48 -23.54 -10.04
C LYS A 575 -22.88 -23.16 -9.52
N GLY A 576 -23.92 -23.68 -10.16
CA GLY A 576 -25.30 -23.40 -9.78
C GLY A 576 -25.80 -22.05 -10.32
N THR A 577 -26.90 -21.56 -9.76
CA THR A 577 -27.57 -20.33 -10.19
C THR A 577 -27.76 -19.37 -9.02
N MET A 578 -27.32 -18.13 -9.20
CA MET A 578 -27.54 -17.07 -8.23
C MET A 578 -29.05 -16.74 -8.14
N GLN A 579 -29.58 -16.69 -6.91
CA GLN A 579 -31.00 -16.35 -6.70
C GLN A 579 -31.30 -14.90 -7.17
N PRO A 580 -32.48 -14.66 -7.77
CA PRO A 580 -32.77 -13.39 -8.47
C PRO A 580 -32.87 -12.17 -7.55
N TYR A 581 -33.10 -12.38 -6.26
CA TYR A 581 -33.21 -11.34 -5.24
C TYR A 581 -31.89 -11.09 -4.49
N MET A 582 -30.81 -11.78 -4.84
CA MET A 582 -29.50 -11.61 -4.19
C MET A 582 -28.66 -10.56 -4.90
N ASP A 583 -27.72 -9.94 -4.17
CA ASP A 583 -26.70 -9.08 -4.76
C ASP A 583 -25.35 -9.82 -4.84
N PHE A 584 -24.52 -9.48 -5.83
CA PHE A 584 -23.22 -10.14 -6.02
C PHE A 584 -22.31 -9.97 -4.79
N ARG A 585 -22.47 -8.90 -4.01
CA ARG A 585 -21.74 -8.74 -2.74
C ARG A 585 -22.04 -9.86 -1.73
N ASP A 586 -23.23 -10.43 -1.75
CA ASP A 586 -23.58 -11.57 -0.88
C ASP A 586 -22.80 -12.83 -1.28
N VAL A 587 -22.59 -13.03 -2.59
CA VAL A 587 -21.75 -14.12 -3.13
C VAL A 587 -20.28 -13.95 -2.72
N VAL A 588 -19.78 -12.71 -2.73
CA VAL A 588 -18.41 -12.37 -2.27
C VAL A 588 -18.22 -12.80 -0.81
N HIS A 589 -19.13 -12.40 0.09
CA HIS A 589 -19.04 -12.81 1.49
C HIS A 589 -19.20 -14.34 1.67
N ALA A 590 -20.15 -14.96 0.98
CA ALA A 590 -20.36 -16.41 1.05
C ALA A 590 -19.14 -17.23 0.59
N THR A 591 -18.34 -16.68 -0.34
CA THR A 591 -17.11 -17.33 -0.83
C THR A 591 -16.14 -17.62 0.30
N GLN A 592 -16.03 -16.74 1.29
CA GLN A 592 -15.19 -16.98 2.47
C GLN A 592 -15.65 -18.17 3.29
N ALA A 593 -16.94 -18.19 3.63
CA ALA A 593 -17.53 -19.25 4.43
C ALA A 593 -17.37 -20.61 3.75
N GLN A 594 -17.63 -20.68 2.44
CA GLN A 594 -17.46 -21.92 1.66
C GLN A 594 -15.98 -22.33 1.55
N MET A 595 -15.05 -21.38 1.41
CA MET A 595 -13.62 -21.68 1.41
C MET A 595 -13.17 -22.28 2.75
N LEU A 596 -13.56 -21.68 3.88
CA LEU A 596 -13.23 -22.19 5.20
C LEU A 596 -13.86 -23.57 5.46
N GLN A 597 -15.06 -23.82 4.96
CA GLN A 597 -15.69 -25.14 5.03
C GLN A 597 -14.93 -26.21 4.23
N GLN A 598 -14.41 -25.85 3.06
CA GLN A 598 -13.68 -26.78 2.18
C GLN A 598 -12.26 -27.09 2.68
N HIS A 599 -11.57 -26.11 3.26
CA HIS A 599 -10.13 -26.22 3.54
C HIS A 599 -9.77 -26.11 5.03
N GLY A 600 -10.68 -25.68 5.90
CA GLY A 600 -10.46 -25.54 7.35
C GLY A 600 -9.56 -24.37 7.78
N ASP A 601 -8.73 -23.85 6.89
CA ASP A 601 -7.86 -22.68 7.08
C ASP A 601 -7.92 -21.76 5.85
N ASN A 602 -7.53 -20.50 6.00
CA ASN A 602 -7.53 -19.52 4.90
C ASN A 602 -6.43 -19.84 3.85
N VAL A 603 -6.80 -20.57 2.80
CA VAL A 603 -5.89 -20.93 1.69
C VAL A 603 -5.46 -19.74 0.83
N PHE A 604 -6.17 -18.61 0.89
CA PHE A 604 -5.84 -17.40 0.11
C PHE A 604 -4.65 -16.62 0.68
N GLN A 605 -4.36 -16.77 1.98
CA GLN A 605 -3.33 -15.98 2.65
C GLN A 605 -1.97 -16.09 1.94
N GLY A 606 -1.44 -14.95 1.50
CA GLY A 606 -0.14 -14.84 0.82
C GLY A 606 -0.11 -15.30 -0.65
N ARG A 607 -1.26 -15.67 -1.24
CA ARG A 607 -1.38 -16.18 -2.61
C ARG A 607 -2.20 -15.25 -3.49
N ILE A 608 -2.22 -15.51 -4.80
CA ILE A 608 -3.14 -14.84 -5.72
C ILE A 608 -4.48 -15.56 -5.73
N ILE A 609 -5.58 -14.81 -5.73
CA ILE A 609 -6.89 -15.36 -6.06
C ILE A 609 -7.14 -15.16 -7.54
N GLU A 610 -7.14 -16.26 -8.31
CA GLU A 610 -7.49 -16.28 -9.73
C GLU A 610 -8.96 -16.65 -9.87
N VAL A 611 -9.82 -15.65 -10.12
CA VAL A 611 -11.29 -15.78 -10.05
C VAL A 611 -11.91 -15.77 -11.44
N HIS A 612 -12.78 -16.74 -11.72
CA HIS A 612 -13.45 -16.93 -13.01
C HIS A 612 -14.87 -16.34 -13.00
N ILE A 613 -14.96 -15.01 -13.03
CA ILE A 613 -16.24 -14.24 -13.03
C ILE A 613 -16.43 -13.45 -14.33
N GLY A 614 -15.91 -13.98 -15.44
CA GLY A 614 -15.69 -13.24 -16.68
C GLY A 614 -16.90 -12.73 -17.44
N THR A 615 -18.11 -12.92 -16.92
CA THR A 615 -19.35 -12.33 -17.43
C THR A 615 -19.68 -10.98 -16.78
N LEU A 616 -18.94 -10.56 -15.75
CA LEU A 616 -19.11 -9.28 -15.07
C LEU A 616 -18.22 -8.22 -15.71
N LEU A 617 -18.77 -7.03 -15.94
CA LEU A 617 -17.99 -5.87 -16.35
C LEU A 617 -16.95 -5.53 -15.28
N ALA A 618 -15.85 -4.90 -15.69
CA ALA A 618 -14.73 -4.63 -14.80
C ALA A 618 -15.13 -3.92 -13.50
N ASP A 619 -16.06 -2.97 -13.51
CA ASP A 619 -16.52 -2.27 -12.30
C ASP A 619 -17.30 -3.17 -11.33
N GLN A 620 -18.04 -4.16 -11.84
CA GLN A 620 -18.79 -5.14 -11.05
C GLN A 620 -17.87 -6.25 -10.54
N ALA A 621 -16.98 -6.76 -11.40
CA ALA A 621 -15.96 -7.73 -11.02
C ALA A 621 -15.02 -7.17 -9.94
N PHE A 622 -14.82 -5.85 -9.91
CA PHE A 622 -14.02 -5.18 -8.89
C PHE A 622 -14.57 -5.42 -7.47
N THR A 623 -15.88 -5.59 -7.28
CA THR A 623 -16.45 -5.97 -5.97
C THR A 623 -15.83 -7.25 -5.41
N PHE A 624 -15.51 -8.24 -6.26
CA PHE A 624 -14.84 -9.45 -5.82
C PHE A 624 -13.34 -9.22 -5.62
N THR A 625 -12.66 -8.63 -6.61
CA THR A 625 -11.20 -8.49 -6.56
C THR A 625 -10.76 -7.55 -5.44
N ASP A 626 -11.51 -6.48 -5.16
CA ASP A 626 -11.27 -5.54 -4.06
C ASP A 626 -11.33 -6.23 -2.68
N TRP A 627 -12.37 -7.03 -2.45
CA TRP A 627 -12.55 -7.82 -1.22
C TRP A 627 -11.38 -8.76 -0.90
N THR A 628 -10.67 -9.26 -1.92
CA THR A 628 -9.55 -10.20 -1.71
C THR A 628 -8.43 -9.62 -0.85
N ALA A 629 -8.30 -8.30 -0.74
CA ALA A 629 -7.38 -7.65 0.19
C ALA A 629 -7.61 -8.11 1.64
N GLU A 630 -8.86 -8.31 2.02
CA GLU A 630 -9.27 -8.70 3.36
C GLU A 630 -9.14 -10.21 3.61
N MET A 631 -8.98 -11.00 2.54
CA MET A 631 -8.62 -12.43 2.63
C MET A 631 -7.13 -12.66 2.86
N LYS A 632 -6.37 -11.60 3.15
CA LYS A 632 -4.91 -11.64 3.30
C LYS A 632 -4.22 -12.16 2.02
N ALA A 633 -4.90 -12.06 0.86
CA ALA A 633 -4.35 -12.44 -0.43
C ALA A 633 -3.24 -11.46 -0.84
N LYS A 634 -2.24 -11.97 -1.57
CA LYS A 634 -1.16 -11.13 -2.11
C LYS A 634 -1.69 -10.21 -3.22
N ALA A 635 -2.55 -10.73 -4.09
CA ALA A 635 -3.31 -10.02 -5.12
C ALA A 635 -4.46 -10.88 -5.65
N SER A 636 -5.16 -10.37 -6.64
CA SER A 636 -6.21 -11.09 -7.37
C SER A 636 -6.18 -10.73 -8.85
N ILE A 637 -6.80 -11.59 -9.65
CA ILE A 637 -7.02 -11.40 -11.08
C ILE A 637 -8.40 -11.95 -11.45
N CYS A 638 -9.13 -11.20 -12.27
CA CYS A 638 -10.37 -11.65 -12.90
C CYS A 638 -10.08 -12.23 -14.29
N ILE A 639 -10.53 -13.46 -14.53
CA ILE A 639 -10.51 -14.08 -15.86
C ILE A 639 -11.77 -13.67 -16.59
N SER A 640 -11.63 -12.78 -17.57
CA SER A 640 -12.74 -12.19 -18.35
C SER A 640 -13.01 -12.94 -19.65
N GLU A 641 -14.26 -12.96 -20.10
CA GLU A 641 -14.59 -13.37 -21.47
C GLU A 641 -14.30 -12.23 -22.45
N ASP A 642 -14.07 -12.59 -23.72
CA ASP A 642 -13.62 -11.66 -24.77
C ASP A 642 -14.56 -10.45 -24.91
N GLU A 643 -15.86 -10.69 -25.06
CA GLU A 643 -16.86 -9.61 -25.25
C GLU A 643 -16.98 -8.70 -24.02
N THR A 644 -16.98 -9.29 -22.82
CA THR A 644 -17.06 -8.53 -21.56
C THR A 644 -15.80 -7.69 -21.33
N LEU A 645 -14.62 -8.20 -21.71
CA LEU A 645 -13.38 -7.43 -21.66
C LEU A 645 -13.40 -6.28 -22.67
N ILE A 646 -13.84 -6.53 -23.92
CA ILE A 646 -13.99 -5.47 -24.93
C ILE A 646 -14.93 -4.36 -24.43
N GLU A 647 -16.10 -4.71 -23.91
CA GLU A 647 -17.05 -3.74 -23.37
C GLU A 647 -16.44 -2.93 -22.21
N SER A 648 -15.72 -3.60 -21.31
CA SER A 648 -15.01 -2.94 -20.21
C SER A 648 -13.92 -1.97 -20.70
N LEU A 649 -13.22 -2.31 -21.79
CA LEU A 649 -12.19 -1.44 -22.39
C LEU A 649 -12.80 -0.23 -23.12
N GLU A 650 -13.94 -0.39 -23.78
CA GLU A 650 -14.65 0.74 -24.42
C GLU A 650 -15.17 1.74 -23.37
N ILE A 651 -15.70 1.26 -22.24
CA ILE A 651 -16.10 2.10 -21.10
C ILE A 651 -14.88 2.85 -20.55
N ALA A 652 -13.77 2.16 -20.32
CA ALA A 652 -12.52 2.75 -19.87
C ALA A 652 -12.03 3.85 -20.81
N LYS A 653 -11.99 3.60 -22.12
CA LYS A 653 -11.63 4.61 -23.13
C LYS A 653 -12.53 5.85 -23.06
N SER A 654 -13.85 5.66 -22.96
CA SER A 654 -14.79 6.79 -22.84
C SER A 654 -14.50 7.65 -21.61
N ARG A 655 -14.18 7.03 -20.47
CA ARG A 655 -13.85 7.76 -19.23
C ARG A 655 -12.49 8.44 -19.28
N ILE A 656 -11.49 7.81 -19.90
CA ILE A 656 -10.18 8.43 -20.17
C ILE A 656 -10.34 9.63 -21.11
N GLN A 657 -11.18 9.53 -22.13
CA GLN A 657 -11.45 10.66 -23.03
C GLN A 657 -12.05 11.84 -22.26
N ILE A 658 -12.98 11.61 -21.33
CA ILE A 658 -13.51 12.67 -20.45
C ILE A 658 -12.40 13.33 -19.63
N MET A 659 -11.41 12.56 -19.13
CA MET A 659 -10.26 13.13 -18.42
C MET A 659 -9.42 14.02 -19.34
N ILE A 660 -9.19 13.60 -20.58
CA ILE A 660 -8.47 14.40 -21.59
C ILE A 660 -9.24 15.68 -21.92
N ASP A 661 -10.55 15.59 -22.14
CA ASP A 661 -11.40 16.73 -22.47
C ASP A 661 -11.47 17.76 -21.34
N LYS A 662 -11.37 17.29 -20.08
CA LYS A 662 -11.21 18.14 -18.89
C LYS A 662 -9.83 18.81 -18.82
N GLY A 663 -8.85 18.39 -19.62
CA GLY A 663 -7.49 18.95 -19.63
C GLY A 663 -6.51 18.25 -18.69
N MET A 664 -6.77 17.00 -18.30
CA MET A 664 -5.94 16.26 -17.34
C MET A 664 -4.69 15.62 -17.96
N ASP A 665 -4.60 15.55 -19.29
CA ASP A 665 -3.45 14.89 -19.93
C ASP A 665 -2.16 15.68 -19.70
N ASN A 666 -1.06 14.97 -19.48
CA ASN A 666 0.23 15.58 -19.21
C ASN A 666 0.98 15.89 -20.52
N ALA A 667 2.15 16.55 -20.40
CA ALA A 667 2.97 16.88 -21.56
C ALA A 667 3.45 15.64 -22.36
N ALA A 668 3.49 14.47 -21.72
CA ALA A 668 3.84 13.20 -22.36
C ALA A 668 2.65 12.52 -23.07
N GLN A 669 1.45 13.10 -22.98
CA GLN A 669 0.20 12.56 -23.54
C GLN A 669 -0.12 11.15 -23.03
N THR A 670 0.13 10.92 -21.73
CA THR A 670 -0.07 9.61 -21.09
C THR A 670 -1.49 9.07 -21.28
N LEU A 671 -2.52 9.90 -21.08
CA LEU A 671 -3.91 9.44 -21.19
C LEU A 671 -4.27 9.07 -22.63
N LYS A 672 -3.81 9.87 -23.59
CA LYS A 672 -3.96 9.54 -25.01
C LYS A 672 -3.28 8.21 -25.36
N GLY A 673 -2.06 7.99 -24.88
CA GLY A 673 -1.34 6.74 -25.10
C GLY A 673 -2.05 5.51 -24.52
N LEU A 674 -2.82 5.67 -23.42
CA LEU A 674 -3.66 4.60 -22.88
C LEU A 674 -4.87 4.29 -23.78
N ILE A 675 -5.49 5.30 -24.40
CA ILE A 675 -6.56 5.07 -25.39
C ILE A 675 -6.00 4.28 -26.58
N ASP A 676 -4.83 4.67 -27.10
CA ASP A 676 -4.20 3.98 -28.24
C ASP A 676 -3.90 2.50 -27.91
N LYS A 677 -3.43 2.22 -26.69
CA LYS A 677 -3.20 0.85 -26.19
C LYS A 677 -4.51 0.06 -26.04
N ALA A 678 -5.57 0.69 -25.55
CA ALA A 678 -6.88 0.06 -25.42
C ALA A 678 -7.44 -0.33 -26.80
N ASP A 679 -7.32 0.57 -27.78
CA ASP A 679 -7.74 0.31 -29.17
C ASP A 679 -6.98 -0.88 -29.77
N GLN A 680 -5.67 -0.94 -29.56
CA GLN A 680 -4.87 -2.09 -29.97
C GLN A 680 -5.37 -3.38 -29.31
N ARG A 681 -5.59 -3.37 -27.99
CA ARG A 681 -6.02 -4.57 -27.25
C ARG A 681 -7.40 -5.04 -27.71
N ILE A 682 -8.33 -4.13 -27.96
CA ILE A 682 -9.65 -4.45 -28.51
C ILE A 682 -9.52 -5.08 -29.89
N ALA A 683 -8.67 -4.53 -30.77
CA ALA A 683 -8.45 -5.07 -32.11
C ALA A 683 -7.87 -6.49 -32.08
N GLU A 684 -6.90 -6.75 -31.20
CA GLU A 684 -6.29 -8.07 -30.98
C GLU A 684 -7.30 -9.13 -30.51
N ILE A 685 -8.24 -8.75 -29.62
CA ILE A 685 -9.29 -9.66 -29.14
C ILE A 685 -10.30 -9.92 -30.26
N ARG A 686 -10.80 -8.88 -30.92
CA ARG A 686 -11.78 -8.99 -32.02
C ARG A 686 -11.25 -9.79 -33.21
N SER A 687 -9.96 -9.70 -33.52
CA SER A 687 -9.34 -10.46 -34.60
C SER A 687 -9.10 -11.93 -34.25
N GLY A 688 -9.08 -12.27 -32.96
CA GLY A 688 -8.69 -13.59 -32.45
C GLY A 688 -7.17 -13.85 -32.49
N GLU A 689 -6.35 -12.87 -32.90
CA GLU A 689 -4.89 -12.99 -32.89
C GLU A 689 -4.39 -13.24 -31.46
N THR A 690 -4.97 -12.54 -30.51
CA THR A 690 -4.57 -12.58 -29.11
C THR A 690 -5.81 -12.39 -28.23
N PRO A 691 -6.51 -13.50 -27.85
CA PRO A 691 -7.75 -13.43 -27.08
C PRO A 691 -7.53 -12.91 -25.66
N ALA A 692 -8.62 -12.71 -24.91
CA ALA A 692 -8.55 -12.42 -23.48
C ALA A 692 -7.72 -13.47 -22.74
N LEU A 693 -7.02 -13.04 -21.71
CA LEU A 693 -6.11 -13.84 -20.92
C LEU A 693 -6.86 -15.01 -20.26
N LYS A 694 -6.43 -16.23 -20.57
CA LYS A 694 -6.91 -17.47 -19.94
C LYS A 694 -5.73 -18.31 -19.47
N PRO A 695 -5.83 -19.02 -18.32
CA PRO A 695 -4.81 -19.98 -17.91
C PRO A 695 -4.74 -21.15 -18.91
N ASP A 696 -3.61 -21.86 -18.92
CA ASP A 696 -3.50 -23.12 -19.67
C ASP A 696 -4.34 -24.22 -19.01
N ALA A 697 -4.87 -25.14 -19.82
CA ALA A 697 -5.76 -26.22 -19.33
C ALA A 697 -5.09 -27.13 -18.28
N ASN A 698 -3.78 -27.29 -18.35
CA ASN A 698 -2.97 -28.08 -17.43
C ASN A 698 -2.16 -27.23 -16.42
N ALA A 699 -2.54 -25.97 -16.19
CA ALA A 699 -1.97 -25.14 -15.14
C ALA A 699 -2.17 -25.76 -13.74
N LYS A 700 -1.23 -25.51 -12.83
CA LYS A 700 -1.28 -26.04 -11.46
C LYS A 700 -1.54 -24.94 -10.45
N TYR A 701 -2.56 -25.13 -9.65
CA TYR A 701 -2.95 -24.23 -8.56
C TYR A 701 -2.54 -24.81 -7.21
N PHE A 702 -2.32 -23.93 -6.23
CA PHE A 702 -2.07 -24.35 -4.86
C PHE A 702 -3.30 -25.05 -4.25
N ALA A 703 -4.48 -24.49 -4.52
CA ALA A 703 -5.77 -25.02 -4.11
C ALA A 703 -6.84 -24.57 -5.12
N GLU A 704 -7.96 -25.28 -5.12
CA GLU A 704 -9.16 -24.90 -5.86
C GLU A 704 -10.32 -24.71 -4.88
N VAL A 705 -11.09 -23.65 -5.08
CA VAL A 705 -12.29 -23.33 -4.32
C VAL A 705 -13.45 -23.28 -5.30
N VAL A 706 -14.48 -24.07 -5.04
CA VAL A 706 -15.72 -24.08 -5.82
C VAL A 706 -16.81 -23.44 -4.98
N VAL A 707 -17.38 -22.33 -5.46
CA VAL A 707 -18.49 -21.63 -4.82
C VAL A 707 -19.79 -22.16 -5.40
N ASP A 708 -20.62 -22.74 -4.54
CA ASP A 708 -21.96 -23.20 -4.87
C ASP A 708 -22.95 -22.05 -4.70
N LEU A 709 -23.51 -21.56 -5.80
CA LEU A 709 -24.48 -20.46 -5.80
C LEU A 709 -25.86 -20.90 -5.32
N ASP A 710 -26.21 -22.19 -5.43
CA ASP A 710 -27.55 -22.68 -5.12
C ASP A 710 -27.84 -22.68 -3.60
N ILE A 711 -26.80 -22.75 -2.79
CA ILE A 711 -26.91 -22.69 -1.32
C ILE A 711 -26.90 -21.25 -0.77
N ILE A 712 -26.62 -20.25 -1.61
CA ILE A 712 -26.62 -18.83 -1.24
C ILE A 712 -28.01 -18.27 -1.49
N ASN A 713 -28.89 -18.39 -0.49
CA ASN A 713 -30.31 -18.10 -0.62
C ASN A 713 -30.83 -16.94 0.25
N GLU A 714 -29.95 -16.29 1.01
CA GLU A 714 -30.24 -15.09 1.79
C GLU A 714 -29.00 -14.17 1.92
N PRO A 715 -29.20 -12.85 2.12
CA PRO A 715 -28.10 -11.89 2.23
C PRO A 715 -27.07 -12.23 3.31
N MET A 716 -25.80 -11.92 3.03
CA MET A 716 -24.66 -12.32 3.86
C MET A 716 -23.94 -11.12 4.46
N ILE A 717 -23.72 -11.15 5.77
CA ILE A 717 -23.12 -10.07 6.56
C ILE A 717 -21.78 -10.54 7.14
N ALA A 718 -20.72 -9.77 6.91
CA ALA A 718 -19.46 -9.97 7.63
C ALA A 718 -19.57 -9.32 9.02
N ASP A 719 -19.45 -10.14 10.07
CA ASP A 719 -19.65 -9.75 11.47
C ASP A 719 -18.30 -9.68 12.19
N PRO A 720 -17.92 -8.54 12.79
CA PRO A 720 -16.68 -8.42 13.56
C PRO A 720 -16.68 -9.28 14.84
N ASP A 721 -17.81 -9.84 15.24
CA ASP A 721 -17.98 -10.70 16.41
C ASP A 721 -17.32 -10.11 17.67
N VAL A 722 -17.57 -8.82 17.92
CA VAL A 722 -16.88 -8.02 18.95
C VAL A 722 -16.98 -8.59 20.36
N ASN A 723 -17.94 -9.48 20.60
CA ASN A 723 -18.18 -10.14 21.88
C ASN A 723 -17.65 -11.57 21.96
N ASN A 724 -16.86 -12.03 20.98
CA ASN A 724 -16.22 -13.34 21.05
C ASN A 724 -15.38 -13.47 22.33
N ASN A 725 -15.45 -14.60 23.02
CA ASN A 725 -14.67 -14.82 24.25
C ASN A 725 -13.16 -14.91 23.96
N ASP A 726 -12.80 -15.42 22.79
CA ASP A 726 -11.44 -15.42 22.29
C ASP A 726 -11.15 -14.08 21.59
N VAL A 727 -10.31 -13.26 22.22
CA VAL A 727 -9.94 -11.93 21.73
C VAL A 727 -9.28 -12.00 20.34
N SER A 728 -8.54 -13.07 20.05
CA SER A 728 -7.84 -13.24 18.78
C SER A 728 -8.76 -13.40 17.57
N ARG A 729 -10.05 -13.68 17.80
CA ARG A 729 -11.07 -13.88 16.76
C ARG A 729 -11.93 -12.66 16.48
N ARG A 730 -11.90 -11.66 17.37
CA ARG A 730 -12.64 -10.41 17.19
C ARG A 730 -12.04 -9.63 16.03
N TYR A 731 -12.89 -8.89 15.32
CA TYR A 731 -12.51 -8.00 14.22
C TYR A 731 -11.77 -8.73 13.08
N THR A 732 -12.07 -10.02 12.89
CA THR A 732 -11.62 -10.81 11.75
C THR A 732 -12.71 -10.84 10.69
N HIS A 733 -12.32 -10.96 9.42
CA HIS A 733 -13.30 -11.13 8.34
C HIS A 733 -13.89 -12.54 8.28
N ASP A 734 -13.41 -13.48 9.09
CA ASP A 734 -13.73 -14.91 8.99
C ASP A 734 -15.16 -15.28 9.43
N THR A 735 -15.86 -14.37 10.11
CA THR A 735 -17.23 -14.61 10.58
C THR A 735 -18.25 -14.01 9.61
N ILE A 736 -18.84 -14.87 8.77
CA ILE A 736 -19.93 -14.50 7.87
C ILE A 736 -21.24 -15.10 8.37
N ARG A 737 -22.27 -14.26 8.48
CA ARG A 737 -23.59 -14.64 9.02
C ARG A 737 -24.70 -14.29 8.03
N PRO A 738 -25.66 -15.19 7.80
CA PRO A 738 -26.86 -14.84 7.04
C PRO A 738 -27.70 -13.79 7.78
N VAL A 739 -28.51 -13.03 7.05
CA VAL A 739 -29.40 -12.03 7.66
C VAL A 739 -30.38 -12.65 8.68
N SER A 740 -30.85 -13.89 8.44
CA SER A 740 -31.74 -14.62 9.36
C SER A 740 -31.16 -14.84 10.76
N TYR A 741 -29.82 -14.91 10.89
CA TYR A 741 -29.13 -15.06 12.17
C TYR A 741 -29.53 -13.99 13.19
N TYR A 742 -29.78 -12.76 12.72
CA TYR A 742 -30.10 -11.62 13.58
C TYR A 742 -31.60 -11.55 13.96
N GLY A 743 -32.43 -12.44 13.41
CA GLY A 743 -33.85 -12.55 13.74
C GLY A 743 -34.64 -11.26 13.53
N ALA A 744 -34.19 -10.37 12.63
CA ALA A 744 -34.74 -9.02 12.45
C ALA A 744 -34.78 -8.17 13.74
N THR A 745 -33.78 -8.32 14.62
CA THR A 745 -33.73 -7.57 15.89
C THR A 745 -32.45 -6.78 16.13
N LYS A 746 -31.36 -7.06 15.39
CA LYS A 746 -30.09 -6.34 15.59
C LYS A 746 -30.26 -4.87 15.22
N LYS A 747 -30.15 -3.99 16.22
CA LYS A 747 -30.23 -2.53 16.06
C LYS A 747 -29.12 -2.05 15.13
N VAL A 748 -29.44 -1.09 14.26
CA VAL A 748 -28.48 -0.37 13.41
C VAL A 748 -28.56 1.10 13.79
N ASP A 749 -27.42 1.67 14.14
CA ASP A 749 -27.29 3.08 14.55
C ASP A 749 -26.83 3.97 13.38
N LEU A 750 -26.15 3.41 12.36
CA LEU A 750 -25.76 4.12 11.14
C LEU A 750 -25.63 3.19 9.93
N GLY A 751 -26.17 3.60 8.78
CA GLY A 751 -25.97 2.97 7.48
C GLY A 751 -24.99 3.75 6.60
N PHE A 752 -24.05 3.07 5.93
CA PHE A 752 -23.10 3.71 5.00
C PHE A 752 -23.03 2.98 3.65
N VAL A 753 -23.41 3.67 2.57
CA VAL A 753 -23.26 3.21 1.18
C VAL A 753 -22.21 4.08 0.49
N GLY A 754 -20.97 3.60 0.47
CA GLY A 754 -19.85 4.30 -0.14
C GLY A 754 -18.56 3.50 0.06
N SER A 755 -17.56 3.78 -0.78
CA SER A 755 -16.21 3.18 -0.85
C SER A 755 -15.86 2.81 -2.30
N CYS A 756 -14.71 2.18 -2.49
CA CYS A 756 -14.28 1.58 -3.75
C CYS A 756 -15.13 0.37 -4.20
N MET A 757 -15.89 -0.26 -3.29
CA MET A 757 -16.79 -1.38 -3.60
C MET A 757 -18.05 -0.94 -4.36
N VAL A 758 -18.48 0.31 -4.17
CA VAL A 758 -19.71 0.85 -4.76
C VAL A 758 -19.46 1.20 -6.23
N HIS A 759 -20.38 0.86 -7.12
CA HIS A 759 -20.40 1.32 -8.52
C HIS A 759 -21.72 2.03 -8.85
N LYS A 760 -21.90 2.51 -10.10
CA LYS A 760 -23.15 3.22 -10.50
C LYS A 760 -24.41 2.44 -10.11
N GLY A 761 -24.44 1.15 -10.43
CA GLY A 761 -25.56 0.25 -10.10
C GLY A 761 -25.97 0.28 -8.62
N ASP A 762 -25.03 0.29 -7.67
CA ASP A 762 -25.34 0.37 -6.24
C ASP A 762 -26.07 1.65 -5.88
N VAL A 763 -25.64 2.79 -6.41
CA VAL A 763 -26.31 4.07 -6.13
C VAL A 763 -27.72 4.10 -6.75
N LYS A 764 -27.90 3.45 -7.91
CA LYS A 764 -29.24 3.23 -8.50
C LYS A 764 -30.12 2.34 -7.64
N ILE A 765 -29.56 1.31 -7.00
CA ILE A 765 -30.28 0.47 -6.03
C ILE A 765 -30.84 1.34 -4.90
N VAL A 766 -30.04 2.27 -4.35
CA VAL A 766 -30.52 3.20 -3.31
C VAL A 766 -31.73 3.99 -3.81
N ALA A 767 -31.62 4.65 -4.97
CA ALA A 767 -32.70 5.45 -5.54
C ALA A 767 -33.96 4.60 -5.79
N GLN A 768 -33.81 3.39 -6.34
CA GLN A 768 -34.93 2.50 -6.64
C GLN A 768 -35.60 1.96 -5.37
N MET A 769 -34.84 1.64 -4.33
CA MET A 769 -35.40 1.25 -3.04
C MET A 769 -36.23 2.38 -2.43
N LEU A 770 -35.76 3.64 -2.50
CA LEU A 770 -36.54 4.79 -2.03
C LEU A 770 -37.86 4.93 -2.81
N ARG A 771 -37.87 4.70 -4.12
CA ARG A 771 -39.10 4.66 -4.93
C ARG A 771 -40.03 3.52 -4.51
N ASN A 772 -39.50 2.33 -4.27
CA ASN A 772 -40.28 1.18 -3.83
C ASN A 772 -40.93 1.44 -2.46
N MET A 773 -40.16 1.98 -1.51
CA MET A 773 -40.63 2.35 -0.17
C MET A 773 -41.67 3.47 -0.22
N GLU A 774 -41.46 4.51 -1.05
CA GLU A 774 -42.48 5.55 -1.27
C GLU A 774 -43.76 4.96 -1.85
N LYS A 775 -43.67 4.02 -2.79
CA LYS A 775 -44.83 3.38 -3.39
C LYS A 775 -45.62 2.54 -2.37
N SER A 776 -44.95 1.87 -1.44
CA SER A 776 -45.61 1.03 -0.42
C SER A 776 -46.14 1.82 0.78
N GLU A 777 -45.42 2.85 1.23
CA GLU A 777 -45.69 3.56 2.49
C GLU A 777 -46.10 5.03 2.32
N GLY A 778 -45.99 5.59 1.11
CA GLY A 778 -46.31 6.98 0.78
C GLY A 778 -45.23 8.00 1.16
N LYS A 779 -44.28 7.64 2.03
CA LYS A 779 -43.09 8.44 2.39
C LYS A 779 -41.94 7.51 2.80
N VAL A 780 -40.72 8.04 2.82
CA VAL A 780 -39.56 7.33 3.39
C VAL A 780 -39.10 8.08 4.63
N GLU A 781 -38.99 7.36 5.75
CA GLU A 781 -38.43 7.87 7.00
C GLU A 781 -37.26 6.99 7.44
N PHE A 782 -36.16 7.63 7.82
CA PHE A 782 -34.97 6.94 8.33
C PHE A 782 -35.07 6.81 9.85
N LYS A 783 -34.85 5.59 10.37
CA LYS A 783 -34.74 5.34 11.82
C LYS A 783 -33.29 5.33 12.30
N ALA A 784 -32.35 5.28 11.36
CA ALA A 784 -30.93 5.55 11.53
C ALA A 784 -30.42 6.34 10.31
N PRO A 785 -29.40 7.22 10.45
CA PRO A 785 -28.80 7.93 9.34
C PRO A 785 -28.36 6.99 8.22
N LEU A 786 -28.55 7.42 6.97
CA LEU A 786 -27.96 6.80 5.80
C LEU A 786 -26.97 7.75 5.16
N VAL A 787 -25.69 7.41 5.17
CA VAL A 787 -24.63 8.19 4.51
C VAL A 787 -24.32 7.55 3.16
N VAL A 788 -24.49 8.29 2.08
CA VAL A 788 -24.20 7.85 0.71
C VAL A 788 -23.06 8.69 0.13
N ALA A 789 -22.01 8.03 -0.34
CA ALA A 789 -20.91 8.67 -1.06
C ALA A 789 -20.69 7.94 -2.39
N ALA A 790 -21.10 8.57 -3.50
CA ALA A 790 -20.81 8.06 -4.83
C ALA A 790 -19.28 8.05 -5.05
N PRO A 791 -18.71 7.05 -5.73
CA PRO A 791 -17.25 6.91 -5.76
C PRO A 791 -16.56 7.91 -6.71
N THR A 792 -17.26 8.45 -7.72
CA THR A 792 -16.70 9.40 -8.69
C THR A 792 -17.71 10.47 -9.10
N TYR A 793 -17.22 11.63 -9.56
CA TYR A 793 -18.05 12.67 -10.17
C TYR A 793 -18.74 12.22 -11.45
N ASN A 794 -18.06 11.45 -12.30
CA ASN A 794 -18.66 10.94 -13.53
C ASN A 794 -19.91 10.11 -13.24
N ILE A 795 -19.91 9.30 -12.16
CA ILE A 795 -21.09 8.54 -11.75
C ILE A 795 -22.22 9.47 -11.28
N ILE A 796 -21.92 10.55 -10.56
CA ILE A 796 -22.93 11.54 -10.18
C ILE A 796 -23.55 12.19 -11.43
N ASP A 797 -22.74 12.58 -12.40
CA ASP A 797 -23.21 13.21 -13.63
C ASP A 797 -24.12 12.27 -14.44
N GLU A 798 -23.75 10.99 -14.54
CA GLU A 798 -24.59 9.95 -15.15
C GLU A 798 -25.92 9.77 -14.40
N LEU A 799 -25.90 9.69 -13.07
CA LEU A 799 -27.11 9.55 -12.24
C LEU A 799 -28.04 10.76 -12.31
N LYS A 800 -27.48 11.97 -12.48
CA LYS A 800 -28.25 13.20 -12.72
C LYS A 800 -28.93 13.15 -14.08
N ALA A 801 -28.21 12.76 -15.14
CA ALA A 801 -28.77 12.61 -16.48
C ALA A 801 -29.88 11.55 -16.55
N GLU A 802 -29.77 10.49 -15.74
CA GLU A 802 -30.75 9.40 -15.65
C GLU A 802 -31.94 9.72 -14.71
N GLY A 803 -31.91 10.82 -13.96
CA GLY A 803 -32.97 11.22 -13.00
C GLY A 803 -32.96 10.45 -11.67
N ASP A 804 -31.97 9.59 -11.45
CA ASP A 804 -31.82 8.83 -10.20
C ASP A 804 -31.30 9.72 -9.06
N TRP A 805 -30.44 10.71 -9.36
CA TRP A 805 -29.94 11.64 -8.35
C TRP A 805 -31.05 12.51 -7.76
N GLU A 806 -32.07 12.89 -8.54
CA GLU A 806 -33.20 13.70 -8.06
C GLU A 806 -33.98 13.00 -6.93
N ILE A 807 -34.12 11.67 -7.01
CA ILE A 807 -34.75 10.89 -5.95
C ILE A 807 -33.91 10.87 -4.67
N LEU A 808 -32.58 10.78 -4.81
CA LEU A 808 -31.68 10.86 -3.66
C LEU A 808 -31.78 12.24 -3.01
N GLN A 809 -31.77 13.31 -3.81
CA GLN A 809 -31.92 14.69 -3.32
C GLN A 809 -33.25 14.91 -2.61
N LYS A 810 -34.36 14.36 -3.15
CA LYS A 810 -35.70 14.48 -2.55
C LYS A 810 -35.76 14.02 -1.09
N TYR A 811 -35.03 12.98 -0.73
CA TYR A 811 -35.02 12.41 0.63
C TYR A 811 -33.79 12.79 1.45
N SER A 812 -32.87 13.57 0.87
CA SER A 812 -31.66 14.00 1.54
C SER A 812 -31.90 15.26 2.36
N GLY A 813 -31.32 15.30 3.57
CA GLY A 813 -31.21 16.53 4.37
C GLY A 813 -29.85 17.21 4.25
N PHE A 814 -28.94 16.66 3.44
CA PHE A 814 -27.58 17.21 3.25
C PHE A 814 -27.00 16.76 1.91
N GLU A 815 -26.55 17.70 1.09
CA GLU A 815 -25.73 17.45 -0.08
C GLU A 815 -24.43 18.25 0.02
N PHE A 816 -23.31 17.65 -0.36
CA PHE A 816 -22.00 18.30 -0.36
C PHE A 816 -21.98 19.53 -1.29
N ASP A 817 -21.11 20.50 -0.96
CA ASP A 817 -20.89 21.71 -1.75
C ASP A 817 -19.39 21.87 -2.07
N ASP A 818 -19.05 21.94 -3.35
CA ASP A 818 -17.68 22.15 -3.82
C ASP A 818 -17.22 23.60 -3.77
N VAL A 819 -18.15 24.55 -3.76
CA VAL A 819 -17.88 25.97 -3.54
C VAL A 819 -17.58 26.22 -2.07
N ASN A 820 -18.36 25.60 -1.18
CA ASN A 820 -18.22 25.72 0.28
C ASN A 820 -17.94 24.36 0.93
N PRO A 821 -16.74 23.79 0.73
CA PRO A 821 -16.40 22.49 1.31
C PRO A 821 -16.48 22.52 2.83
N LYS A 822 -17.01 21.44 3.41
CA LYS A 822 -17.01 21.22 4.85
C LYS A 822 -15.60 21.29 5.43
N THR A 823 -15.41 22.03 6.53
CA THR A 823 -14.10 22.22 7.18
C THR A 823 -13.96 21.53 8.53
N SER A 824 -14.99 20.81 8.97
CA SER A 824 -15.02 20.06 10.24
C SER A 824 -15.60 18.67 10.03
N ASN A 825 -15.03 17.69 10.74
CA ASN A 825 -15.53 16.31 10.72
C ASN A 825 -16.91 16.22 11.38
N ARG A 826 -17.73 15.31 10.87
CA ARG A 826 -18.98 14.86 11.51
C ARG A 826 -18.71 13.66 12.40
N THR A 827 -19.20 13.75 13.62
CA THR A 827 -19.17 12.67 14.63
C THR A 827 -20.55 12.34 15.18
N GLU A 828 -21.56 13.12 14.77
CA GLU A 828 -22.96 12.99 15.18
C GLU A 828 -23.84 13.17 13.94
N TYR A 829 -24.92 12.39 13.88
CA TYR A 829 -25.79 12.30 12.71
C TYR A 829 -27.25 12.39 13.15
N GLU A 830 -28.03 13.10 12.36
CA GLU A 830 -29.48 13.07 12.41
C GLU A 830 -29.98 11.92 11.54
N ASN A 831 -31.17 11.39 11.82
CA ASN A 831 -31.76 10.29 11.06
C ASN A 831 -32.29 10.78 9.70
N ILE A 832 -31.37 11.14 8.81
CA ILE A 832 -31.62 11.62 7.44
C ILE A 832 -30.67 10.92 6.45
N LEU A 833 -30.93 11.10 5.16
CA LEU A 833 -30.00 10.73 4.10
C LEU A 833 -28.97 11.86 3.88
N TYR A 834 -27.68 11.53 3.96
CA TYR A 834 -26.57 12.40 3.63
C TYR A 834 -25.98 12.01 2.28
N LEU A 835 -25.88 12.97 1.35
CA LEU A 835 -25.14 12.83 0.10
C LEU A 835 -23.77 13.51 0.27
N GLU A 836 -22.76 12.71 0.59
CA GLU A 836 -21.40 13.17 0.81
C GLU A 836 -20.61 13.26 -0.51
N ARG A 837 -19.56 14.09 -0.50
CA ARG A 837 -18.68 14.31 -1.66
C ARG A 837 -18.06 12.99 -2.14
N PRO A 838 -17.85 12.81 -3.46
CA PRO A 838 -17.08 11.69 -3.97
C PRO A 838 -15.75 11.49 -3.27
N GLY A 839 -15.50 10.27 -2.81
CA GLY A 839 -14.31 9.93 -2.05
C GLY A 839 -14.52 8.75 -1.11
N CYS A 840 -13.51 8.43 -0.31
CA CYS A 840 -13.53 7.26 0.57
C CYS A 840 -14.44 7.46 1.81
N ASN A 841 -14.60 8.69 2.28
CA ASN A 841 -15.48 9.04 3.40
C ASN A 841 -15.30 8.09 4.63
N LEU A 842 -16.38 7.58 5.23
CA LEU A 842 -16.39 6.69 6.39
C LEU A 842 -15.61 5.38 6.17
N CYS A 843 -15.35 4.95 4.92
CA CYS A 843 -14.56 3.74 4.63
C CYS A 843 -13.16 3.79 5.27
N MET A 844 -12.54 4.98 5.29
CA MET A 844 -11.25 5.16 5.96
C MET A 844 -11.38 5.57 7.43
N GLY A 845 -12.44 6.30 7.76
CA GLY A 845 -12.69 6.79 9.12
C GLY A 845 -11.56 7.70 9.65
N ASN A 846 -10.86 8.40 8.76
CA ASN A 846 -9.81 9.37 9.11
C ASN A 846 -10.35 10.80 9.28
N GLN A 847 -11.48 11.12 8.65
CA GLN A 847 -12.19 12.39 8.78
C GLN A 847 -13.52 12.13 9.49
N GLU A 848 -14.53 11.68 8.75
CA GLU A 848 -15.83 11.29 9.31
C GLU A 848 -15.71 10.06 10.21
N LYS A 849 -16.51 10.02 11.28
CA LYS A 849 -16.64 8.88 12.20
C LYS A 849 -18.09 8.69 12.59
N ALA A 850 -18.49 7.45 12.90
CA ALA A 850 -19.74 7.17 13.61
C ALA A 850 -19.60 7.54 15.11
N ALA A 851 -20.72 7.64 15.82
CA ALA A 851 -20.69 7.93 17.25
C ALA A 851 -20.19 6.71 18.05
N LYS A 852 -19.59 6.95 19.22
CA LYS A 852 -18.98 5.88 20.01
C LYS A 852 -20.01 4.84 20.44
N GLY A 853 -19.69 3.57 20.24
CA GLY A 853 -20.57 2.44 20.54
C GLY A 853 -21.66 2.18 19.49
N ASP A 854 -21.70 2.91 18.38
CA ASP A 854 -22.66 2.66 17.30
C ASP A 854 -22.48 1.26 16.69
N THR A 855 -23.61 0.67 16.29
CA THR A 855 -23.65 -0.46 15.36
C THR A 855 -23.79 0.09 13.94
N VAL A 856 -22.69 0.07 13.18
CA VAL A 856 -22.62 0.54 11.79
C VAL A 856 -22.86 -0.63 10.85
N LEU A 857 -23.70 -0.44 9.83
CA LEU A 857 -23.85 -1.38 8.71
C LEU A 857 -23.38 -0.68 7.42
N ALA A 858 -22.37 -1.23 6.75
CA ALA A 858 -21.67 -0.52 5.68
C ALA A 858 -21.40 -1.39 4.43
N THR A 859 -21.32 -0.75 3.27
CA THR A 859 -20.82 -1.38 2.02
C THR A 859 -19.30 -1.27 1.89
N SER A 860 -18.61 -0.72 2.90
CA SER A 860 -17.15 -0.58 2.93
C SER A 860 -16.44 -1.94 3.02
N THR A 861 -15.11 -1.92 3.13
CA THR A 861 -14.29 -3.14 3.09
C THR A 861 -13.83 -3.64 4.46
N ARG A 862 -13.87 -2.82 5.50
CA ARG A 862 -13.19 -3.13 6.79
C ARG A 862 -14.08 -2.99 8.01
N LEU A 863 -13.86 -3.91 8.94
CA LEU A 863 -14.59 -4.04 10.21
C LEU A 863 -13.69 -3.90 11.45
N PHE A 864 -12.44 -3.42 11.30
CA PHE A 864 -11.47 -3.32 12.39
C PHE A 864 -11.92 -2.38 13.52
N GLN A 865 -11.52 -2.71 14.75
CA GLN A 865 -11.78 -1.88 15.93
C GLN A 865 -11.30 -0.44 15.73
N GLY A 866 -12.13 0.53 16.11
CA GLY A 866 -11.79 1.95 16.01
C GLY A 866 -11.76 2.50 14.59
N ARG A 867 -12.02 1.69 13.55
CA ARG A 867 -11.92 2.12 12.13
C ARG A 867 -12.99 3.15 11.78
N VAL A 868 -14.25 2.75 11.79
CA VAL A 868 -15.40 3.64 11.52
C VAL A 868 -16.00 4.14 12.83
N VAL A 869 -15.95 3.29 13.86
CA VAL A 869 -16.58 3.50 15.16
C VAL A 869 -15.62 3.09 16.28
N GLU A 870 -15.57 3.88 17.34
CA GLU A 870 -14.83 3.59 18.57
C GLU A 870 -15.77 2.99 19.63
N ASP A 871 -15.18 2.35 20.64
CA ASP A 871 -15.93 1.88 21.81
C ASP A 871 -16.43 3.07 22.65
N SER A 872 -17.64 2.94 23.19
CA SER A 872 -18.13 3.80 24.28
C SER A 872 -17.76 3.18 25.64
N ALA A 873 -18.11 3.86 26.74
CA ALA A 873 -17.92 3.30 28.08
C ALA A 873 -18.79 2.05 28.34
N GLU A 874 -19.88 1.88 27.59
CA GLU A 874 -20.93 0.89 27.89
C GLU A 874 -21.15 -0.12 26.74
N LYS A 875 -20.73 0.21 25.51
CA LYS A 875 -20.95 -0.61 24.31
C LYS A 875 -19.73 -0.58 23.39
N LYS A 876 -19.33 -1.75 22.91
CA LYS A 876 -18.31 -1.87 21.87
C LYS A 876 -18.85 -1.32 20.56
N GLY A 877 -18.05 -0.50 19.88
CA GLY A 877 -18.34 -0.07 18.52
C GLY A 877 -18.19 -1.26 17.58
N GLU A 878 -19.16 -1.45 16.68
CA GLU A 878 -19.10 -2.53 15.69
C GLU A 878 -19.45 -2.03 14.30
N SER A 879 -18.70 -2.49 13.29
CA SER A 879 -18.95 -2.20 11.88
C SER A 879 -19.16 -3.51 11.14
N LEU A 880 -20.39 -3.77 10.73
CA LEU A 880 -20.79 -4.94 9.94
C LEU A 880 -20.77 -4.58 8.46
N LEU A 881 -20.38 -5.53 7.61
CA LEU A 881 -20.31 -5.30 6.16
C LEU A 881 -21.42 -6.07 5.45
N ALA A 882 -22.17 -5.41 4.58
CA ALA A 882 -23.31 -5.99 3.87
C ALA A 882 -23.47 -5.41 2.45
N SER A 883 -24.35 -6.03 1.66
CA SER A 883 -24.75 -5.51 0.35
C SER A 883 -25.58 -4.23 0.46
N THR A 884 -25.55 -3.41 -0.59
CA THR A 884 -26.24 -2.11 -0.65
C THR A 884 -27.71 -2.19 -0.21
N PRO A 885 -28.53 -3.17 -0.65
CA PRO A 885 -29.92 -3.21 -0.25
C PRO A 885 -30.12 -3.48 1.25
N VAL A 886 -29.27 -4.32 1.86
CA VAL A 886 -29.36 -4.62 3.30
C VAL A 886 -29.01 -3.36 4.11
N VAL A 887 -28.01 -2.59 3.70
CA VAL A 887 -27.61 -1.34 4.37
C VAL A 887 -28.74 -0.32 4.32
N VAL A 888 -29.29 -0.06 3.13
CA VAL A 888 -30.36 0.94 2.93
C VAL A 888 -31.60 0.57 3.73
N LEU A 889 -32.07 -0.67 3.61
CA LEU A 889 -33.25 -1.13 4.33
C LEU A 889 -33.04 -1.09 5.84
N SER A 890 -31.85 -1.44 6.32
CA SER A 890 -31.57 -1.39 7.75
C SER A 890 -31.55 0.03 8.31
N ALA A 891 -31.11 1.03 7.55
CA ALA A 891 -31.15 2.43 7.95
C ALA A 891 -32.61 2.96 8.05
N ILE A 892 -33.46 2.55 7.11
CA ILE A 892 -34.91 2.85 7.13
C ILE A 892 -35.58 2.19 8.34
N LEU A 893 -35.25 0.92 8.62
CA LEU A 893 -35.87 0.16 9.72
C LEU A 893 -35.25 0.43 11.11
N GLY A 894 -34.02 0.94 11.18
CA GLY A 894 -33.24 1.10 12.42
C GLY A 894 -32.72 -0.23 12.99
N ARG A 895 -32.79 -1.30 12.19
CA ARG A 895 -32.41 -2.68 12.53
C ARG A 895 -32.21 -3.51 11.27
N THR A 896 -31.58 -4.68 11.40
CA THR A 896 -31.51 -5.67 10.30
C THR A 896 -32.92 -6.09 9.84
N PRO A 897 -33.15 -6.30 8.53
CA PRO A 897 -34.44 -6.73 8.00
C PRO A 897 -34.69 -8.24 8.20
N SER A 898 -35.94 -8.68 8.07
CA SER A 898 -36.25 -10.08 7.77
C SER A 898 -36.00 -10.41 6.30
N ILE A 899 -35.96 -11.70 5.94
CA ILE A 899 -35.80 -12.10 4.53
C ILE A 899 -37.00 -11.69 3.67
N GLU A 900 -38.21 -11.68 4.24
CA GLU A 900 -39.43 -11.23 3.58
C GLU A 900 -39.43 -9.72 3.34
N GLU A 901 -39.07 -8.92 4.37
CA GLU A 901 -38.91 -7.46 4.24
C GLU A 901 -37.88 -7.12 3.16
N TYR A 902 -36.75 -7.83 3.16
CA TYR A 902 -35.70 -7.67 2.15
C TYR A 902 -36.21 -7.97 0.73
N ARG A 903 -36.85 -9.13 0.51
CA ARG A 903 -37.37 -9.52 -0.81
C ARG A 903 -38.39 -8.52 -1.35
N SER A 904 -39.25 -7.99 -0.47
CA SER A 904 -40.22 -6.96 -0.86
C SER A 904 -39.54 -5.65 -1.24
N ALA A 905 -38.49 -5.24 -0.53
CA ALA A 905 -37.80 -3.99 -0.80
C ALA A 905 -37.03 -4.00 -2.13
N VAL A 906 -36.49 -5.16 -2.52
CA VAL A 906 -35.70 -5.33 -3.76
C VAL A 906 -36.53 -5.78 -4.97
N GLU A 907 -37.85 -5.86 -4.83
CA GLU A 907 -38.71 -6.29 -5.93
C GLU A 907 -38.57 -5.33 -7.14
N GLY A 908 -38.32 -5.92 -8.32
CA GLY A 908 -38.17 -5.17 -9.57
C GLY A 908 -36.87 -4.37 -9.71
N ILE A 909 -35.93 -4.49 -8.77
CA ILE A 909 -34.63 -3.83 -8.84
C ILE A 909 -33.66 -4.71 -9.63
N ASP A 910 -32.89 -4.12 -10.54
CA ASP A 910 -31.80 -4.82 -11.23
C ASP A 910 -30.54 -4.81 -10.35
N LEU A 911 -30.47 -5.78 -9.45
CA LEU A 911 -29.30 -6.04 -8.61
C LEU A 911 -28.11 -6.52 -9.47
N THR A 912 -26.89 -6.41 -8.94
CA THR A 912 -25.71 -6.95 -9.62
C THR A 912 -25.81 -8.48 -9.67
N LYS A 913 -26.18 -9.02 -10.83
CA LYS A 913 -26.34 -10.47 -11.05
C LYS A 913 -25.08 -11.05 -11.66
N PHE A 914 -24.76 -12.26 -11.23
CA PHE A 914 -23.67 -13.05 -11.78
C PHE A 914 -24.18 -14.40 -12.28
N ALA A 915 -23.68 -14.82 -13.45
CA ALA A 915 -23.86 -16.16 -13.98
C ALA A 915 -22.49 -16.75 -14.32
N PRO A 916 -22.17 -17.97 -13.87
CA PRO A 916 -20.94 -18.63 -14.29
C PRO A 916 -20.87 -18.74 -15.83
N PRO A 917 -19.68 -18.66 -16.44
CA PRO A 917 -19.53 -18.89 -17.88
C PRO A 917 -20.17 -20.22 -18.27
N LYS A 918 -20.92 -20.23 -19.38
CA LYS A 918 -21.47 -21.50 -19.91
C LYS A 918 -20.30 -22.38 -20.29
N THR A 919 -20.12 -23.49 -19.57
CA THR A 919 -19.15 -24.50 -19.97
C THR A 919 -19.59 -25.07 -21.32
N THR A 920 -18.86 -24.75 -22.39
CA THR A 920 -18.82 -25.66 -23.54
C THR A 920 -18.26 -26.97 -22.97
N PRO A 921 -18.93 -28.12 -23.11
CA PRO A 921 -18.40 -29.37 -22.62
C PRO A 921 -17.01 -29.55 -23.22
N ILE A 922 -15.98 -29.44 -22.38
CA ILE A 922 -14.68 -30.02 -22.68
C ILE A 922 -14.97 -31.52 -22.76
N ASP A 923 -14.58 -32.09 -23.90
CA ASP A 923 -14.61 -33.50 -24.25
C ASP A 923 -14.76 -34.50 -23.07
N SER A 924 -15.55 -35.52 -23.31
CA SER A 924 -16.08 -36.53 -22.38
C SER A 924 -15.04 -37.44 -21.68
N GLN A 925 -13.81 -36.99 -21.42
CA GLN A 925 -12.74 -37.81 -20.86
C GLN A 925 -12.27 -37.43 -19.44
N SER A 926 -12.78 -36.37 -18.80
CA SER A 926 -12.46 -36.10 -17.39
C SER A 926 -13.63 -36.45 -16.46
N VAL A 927 -13.99 -37.73 -16.41
CA VAL A 927 -14.85 -38.29 -15.36
C VAL A 927 -14.09 -39.40 -14.64
N HIS A 928 -13.29 -39.01 -13.65
CA HIS A 928 -12.91 -39.91 -12.56
C HIS A 928 -13.04 -39.14 -11.24
N TYR A 929 -14.08 -39.52 -10.51
CA TYR A 929 -14.34 -39.17 -9.10
C TYR A 929 -13.30 -39.80 -8.18
#